data_AF-A0A2D5S6S5-F1
#
_entry.id   AF-A0A2D5S6S5-F1
#
_cell.length_a   1.000
_cell.length_b   1.000
_cell.length_c   1.000
_cell.angle_alpha   90.00
_cell.angle_beta   90.00
_cell.angle_gamma   90.00
#
_symmetry.space_group_name_H-M   'P 1'
#
loop_
_entity.id
_entity.type
_entity.pdbx_description
1 polymer ?
#
loop_
_entity_poly.entity_id
_entity_poly.type
_entity_poly.pdbx_seq_one_letter_code
_entity_poly.pdbx_strand_id
1 'polypeptide(L)'
;MILTTSSHHWHSPIILIGWLLSGATTVSAQDAWVGYLEATDTRLVLDELYAVNDNLEKDFAWGDFDQDGWTDLVIVRKFPGSIEGGARNILLMNEGGVLVDRTDQYATTSNTPGDAGFLALTNDRDVKVADFNNDGWLDLVTATSMSDDEESIIGQPRIYMNLGADVNGDWLGFRFEDDRIPELFSKSGSAANPRFNAVDVGDLNGDGYADLFFVDHDTPETSGLVCIDLNGHGDTDDVVDGVNECNQSPGEDPAKDYDGRFLINRGAANPGYFEDTTTSRMTASQLSMGFGQECAIRDVNGDGLLDVIRVNTLTSGRDIAVLYQTEGLDWLGPFTVTSFGPYGMNAADLDNDGDIDVVSVDDGQDAYVINNGNNGSGQANWTRYTIADSLNEFGNSAQFGDLDGDGWLDMIIADVDSDLPPFCPSSGRRMHIYRNTGITNNLFDEDGSVLPEWALQSTYDSAPIDIDNDGYLDLVIGACYGLSVWINEPPIGIDFSYPKGLPEMVAPVEPLDLAVMLEPSNGVLDETSPTLHYTIDDGPTVSIPMQGSGSNWVAPLPGFDCGDDVGIAFTARLLDGSEYRDPPLGEHAVEIISDLVVIFEDDMEAGTNGWTTNAEGTGTTGAWELADPIATIAAGLQYAPGEAASGTFCWVTQNGLVGGSAGTADVDGGPFTLTSPVFDLDGEEATVSFDWWLVNDDLDTTAEDTLLVEVTNGGPWVTARAITSNSSGWNTESFKIGDHIVPSSTVQIRFQIADVPNNSLTEAAIDDVVVERIECVQPPIDCNDNGVADRIDLGNGTSTDCNRNLVPDECDIADGAPDANLDGIPDACQGQLVFAVPARFPTVTSAIVVAPEGSRIQLAPGNYAEAIDLGTRNLQIVGDRADPASTTLETPGMNMTVVTIAGGQDASTLIAGVLIENGISSTPEPGFPANSVGGGLYIDGASPVIEDCIVGTNQATRGGGAYLRFSEAVFRRTVIEGNATGDGGGGLWWQGGVISLEDCTIRNNQAQGDGGGLHVATDGGSIAGGAITGNFATNDGAGLWWRGFLQPLDIIDVEILMNTAGANGGGVFSVNGFFGIRPSALVACDNFPNQIRGPYTIMPAVTNTVCRCGDINGDGEVNGIDLGLYLAVGGTACGEFEDCPADITFDGVITGADLGRILGDWGFCP
;
A
#
# COMPACT_ATOMS: atom_id res chain seq x y z
N MET A 1 53.16 -11.88 -12.45
CA MET A 1 54.07 -12.89 -13.03
C MET A 1 53.50 -13.41 -14.36
N ILE A 2 53.98 -12.86 -15.50
CA ILE A 2 54.11 -13.39 -16.88
C ILE A 2 53.12 -14.49 -17.42
N LEU A 3 52.36 -14.07 -18.46
CA LEU A 3 51.91 -14.74 -19.72
C LEU A 3 50.48 -15.34 -19.86
N THR A 4 49.72 -14.66 -20.75
CA THR A 4 49.12 -15.11 -22.04
C THR A 4 47.63 -15.41 -22.18
N THR A 5 46.95 -14.45 -22.84
CA THR A 5 46.13 -14.54 -24.08
C THR A 5 45.13 -15.70 -24.25
N SER A 6 43.83 -15.40 -24.46
CA SER A 6 43.25 -15.27 -25.82
C SER A 6 41.71 -15.26 -25.81
N SER A 7 41.19 -14.44 -26.73
CA SER A 7 39.80 -14.17 -27.15
C SER A 7 39.04 -15.37 -27.76
N HIS A 8 37.72 -15.46 -27.51
CA HIS A 8 36.64 -15.28 -28.52
C HIS A 8 35.27 -15.85 -28.10
N HIS A 9 34.23 -15.07 -28.43
CA HIS A 9 32.77 -15.28 -28.35
C HIS A 9 32.17 -16.55 -29.02
N TRP A 10 31.02 -17.01 -28.48
CA TRP A 10 29.68 -17.18 -29.11
C TRP A 10 28.89 -18.42 -28.59
N HIS A 11 27.77 -18.16 -27.89
CA HIS A 11 26.42 -18.77 -27.93
C HIS A 11 26.19 -20.30 -27.77
N SER A 12 25.55 -20.66 -26.64
CA SER A 12 24.44 -21.62 -26.31
C SER A 12 24.07 -22.85 -27.19
N PRO A 13 23.26 -23.82 -26.72
CA PRO A 13 23.04 -24.39 -25.37
C PRO A 13 23.12 -25.94 -25.35
N ILE A 14 23.40 -26.59 -24.20
CA ILE A 14 23.12 -28.03 -24.01
C ILE A 14 22.47 -28.28 -22.65
N ILE A 15 21.23 -28.76 -22.72
CA ILE A 15 20.47 -29.38 -21.63
C ILE A 15 21.22 -30.61 -21.12
N LEU A 16 21.51 -30.67 -19.82
CA LEU A 16 21.73 -31.94 -19.13
C LEU A 16 21.07 -31.92 -17.75
N ILE A 17 19.97 -32.68 -17.65
CA ILE A 17 19.32 -33.04 -16.39
C ILE A 17 20.25 -33.97 -15.61
N GLY A 18 20.54 -33.61 -14.36
CA GLY A 18 21.28 -34.44 -13.41
C GLY A 18 20.89 -34.08 -11.98
N TRP A 19 19.87 -34.74 -11.46
CA TRP A 19 19.49 -34.70 -10.04
C TRP A 19 20.55 -35.39 -9.18
N LEU A 20 21.07 -34.69 -8.16
CA LEU A 20 21.63 -35.29 -6.96
C LEU A 20 21.43 -34.31 -5.78
N LEU A 21 20.41 -34.63 -4.99
CA LEU A 21 20.14 -34.08 -3.66
C LEU A 21 21.30 -34.40 -2.71
N SER A 22 21.85 -33.37 -2.05
CA SER A 22 22.09 -33.39 -0.60
C SER A 22 22.71 -32.06 -0.13
N GLY A 23 22.00 -31.39 0.79
CA GLY A 23 22.59 -30.41 1.70
C GLY A 23 22.34 -28.94 1.36
N ALA A 24 21.09 -28.53 1.18
CA ALA A 24 20.76 -27.13 1.46
C ALA A 24 20.79 -26.97 2.99
N THR A 25 21.91 -26.50 3.50
CA THR A 25 21.86 -25.64 4.69
C THR A 25 21.02 -24.44 4.28
N THR A 26 19.86 -24.28 4.90
CA THR A 26 19.12 -23.02 4.91
C THR A 26 20.04 -22.00 5.56
N VAL A 27 20.82 -21.30 4.75
CA VAL A 27 21.21 -19.92 5.07
C VAL A 27 19.94 -19.15 4.75
N SER A 28 19.26 -18.61 5.76
CA SER A 28 18.34 -17.51 5.49
C SER A 28 19.23 -16.43 4.89
N ALA A 29 18.99 -16.07 3.63
CA ALA A 29 19.33 -14.73 3.21
C ALA A 29 18.50 -13.83 4.13
N GLN A 30 19.18 -13.12 5.03
CA GLN A 30 18.63 -11.86 5.51
C GLN A 30 18.72 -10.98 4.26
N ASP A 31 17.59 -10.74 3.62
CA ASP A 31 17.56 -9.88 2.43
C ASP A 31 17.92 -8.46 2.91
N ALA A 32 18.96 -7.88 2.31
CA ALA A 32 19.37 -6.51 2.59
C ALA A 32 18.21 -5.55 2.30
N TRP A 33 18.00 -4.57 3.17
CA TRP A 33 16.87 -3.63 3.09
C TRP A 33 16.99 -2.66 1.90
N VAL A 34 18.21 -2.40 1.44
CA VAL A 34 18.53 -1.70 0.19
C VAL A 34 19.58 -2.49 -0.61
N GLY A 35 19.46 -2.48 -1.94
CA GLY A 35 20.37 -3.18 -2.85
C GLY A 35 21.10 -2.23 -3.79
N TYR A 36 22.42 -2.40 -3.95
CA TYR A 36 23.22 -1.56 -4.84
C TYR A 36 24.00 -2.38 -5.87
N LEU A 37 23.94 -1.93 -7.12
CA LEU A 37 24.73 -2.43 -8.23
C LEU A 37 25.94 -1.53 -8.49
N GLU A 38 27.14 -2.09 -8.36
CA GLU A 38 28.38 -1.40 -8.76
C GLU A 38 28.33 -1.08 -10.26
N ALA A 39 28.46 0.20 -10.60
CA ALA A 39 28.25 0.70 -11.95
C ALA A 39 29.32 1.70 -12.41
N THR A 40 30.43 1.86 -11.68
CA THR A 40 31.48 2.87 -11.93
C THR A 40 31.94 2.84 -13.38
N ASP A 41 32.27 1.67 -13.92
CA ASP A 41 32.76 1.49 -15.31
C ASP A 41 31.76 1.95 -16.39
N THR A 42 30.47 2.03 -16.05
CA THR A 42 29.39 2.37 -17.00
C THR A 42 28.77 3.74 -16.75
N ARG A 43 28.88 4.26 -15.53
CA ARG A 43 28.19 5.46 -15.05
C ARG A 43 29.16 6.60 -14.67
N LEU A 44 30.48 6.36 -14.68
CA LEU A 44 31.51 7.39 -14.46
C LEU A 44 32.45 7.51 -15.66
N VAL A 45 32.59 8.72 -16.18
CA VAL A 45 33.58 9.07 -17.22
C VAL A 45 34.51 10.14 -16.67
N LEU A 46 35.59 9.69 -16.04
CA LEU A 46 36.62 10.50 -15.40
C LEU A 46 38.02 9.96 -15.76
N ASP A 47 39.03 10.82 -15.78
CA ASP A 47 40.42 10.38 -16.00
C ASP A 47 40.86 9.44 -14.86
N GLU A 48 41.61 8.39 -15.22
CA GLU A 48 42.08 7.36 -14.28
C GLU A 48 42.87 7.95 -13.11
N LEU A 49 43.55 9.08 -13.33
CA LEU A 49 44.29 9.81 -12.28
C LEU A 49 43.40 10.26 -11.12
N TYR A 50 42.11 10.53 -11.36
CA TYR A 50 41.18 11.01 -10.34
C TYR A 50 40.13 9.94 -9.97
N ALA A 51 39.96 8.94 -10.83
CA ALA A 51 39.03 7.84 -10.59
C ALA A 51 39.64 6.70 -9.76
N VAL A 52 40.98 6.53 -9.76
CA VAL A 52 41.66 5.39 -9.14
C VAL A 52 42.89 5.82 -8.33
N ASN A 53 42.98 5.38 -7.08
CA ASN A 53 44.03 5.74 -6.11
C ASN A 53 44.18 7.26 -5.87
N ASP A 54 43.10 8.03 -6.06
CA ASP A 54 43.07 9.43 -5.65
C ASP A 54 43.00 9.49 -4.12
N ASN A 55 44.17 9.51 -3.47
CA ASN A 55 44.28 9.52 -2.00
C ASN A 55 44.03 10.90 -1.38
N LEU A 56 43.67 11.91 -2.18
CA LEU A 56 43.31 13.23 -1.66
C LEU A 56 41.98 13.15 -0.91
N GLU A 57 41.87 13.92 0.17
CA GLU A 57 40.61 14.11 0.89
C GLU A 57 39.64 14.88 -0.03
N LYS A 58 38.37 14.50 0.04
CA LYS A 58 37.32 15.00 -0.86
C LYS A 58 36.07 15.27 -0.06
N ASP A 59 35.33 16.26 -0.54
CA ASP A 59 34.00 16.59 -0.05
C ASP A 59 33.10 16.95 -1.24
N PHE A 60 31.81 16.62 -1.11
CA PHE A 60 30.86 16.65 -2.21
C PHE A 60 29.75 17.68 -2.00
N ALA A 61 29.32 18.29 -3.10
CA ALA A 61 28.02 18.93 -3.16
C ALA A 61 27.39 18.73 -4.53
N TRP A 62 26.07 18.71 -4.57
CA TRP A 62 25.32 18.31 -5.76
C TRP A 62 24.09 19.20 -5.98
N GLY A 63 23.60 19.17 -7.20
CA GLY A 63 22.42 19.91 -7.64
C GLY A 63 22.29 19.88 -9.16
N ASP A 64 21.11 20.20 -9.68
CA ASP A 64 20.90 20.36 -11.12
C ASP A 64 21.44 21.74 -11.55
N PHE A 65 22.73 21.80 -11.93
CA PHE A 65 23.44 23.06 -12.16
C PHE A 65 23.11 23.67 -13.52
N ASP A 66 22.71 22.85 -14.49
CA ASP A 66 22.37 23.28 -15.84
C ASP A 66 20.85 23.27 -16.17
N GLN A 67 20.02 22.88 -15.19
CA GLN A 67 18.56 22.83 -15.23
C GLN A 67 18.00 21.88 -16.29
N ASP A 68 18.69 20.77 -16.54
CA ASP A 68 18.27 19.77 -17.50
C ASP A 68 17.46 18.60 -16.88
N GLY A 69 17.32 18.63 -15.54
CA GLY A 69 16.59 17.64 -14.75
C GLY A 69 17.44 16.48 -14.26
N TRP A 70 18.76 16.52 -14.41
CA TRP A 70 19.69 15.54 -13.86
C TRP A 70 20.53 16.17 -12.75
N THR A 71 20.72 15.43 -11.65
CA THR A 71 21.57 15.91 -10.55
C THR A 71 23.04 15.79 -10.92
N ASP A 72 23.77 16.90 -10.87
CA ASP A 72 25.21 16.98 -11.10
C ASP A 72 26.00 16.94 -9.78
N LEU A 73 27.31 16.72 -9.87
CA LEU A 73 28.19 16.57 -8.70
C LEU A 73 29.45 17.45 -8.82
N VAL A 74 29.72 18.22 -7.77
CA VAL A 74 30.97 18.93 -7.54
C VAL A 74 31.77 18.17 -6.49
N ILE A 75 33.07 18.05 -6.74
CA ILE A 75 34.01 17.42 -5.81
C ILE A 75 35.12 18.42 -5.54
N VAL A 76 35.20 18.89 -4.30
CA VAL A 76 36.35 19.67 -3.83
C VAL A 76 37.38 18.75 -3.21
N ARG A 77 38.65 19.17 -3.27
CA ARG A 77 39.76 18.32 -2.84
C ARG A 77 40.81 19.10 -2.07
N LYS A 78 41.39 18.42 -1.09
CA LYS A 78 42.52 18.91 -0.31
C LYS A 78 43.55 17.82 -0.07
N PHE A 79 44.75 18.25 0.30
CA PHE A 79 45.78 17.32 0.76
C PHE A 79 45.37 16.74 2.14
N PRO A 80 45.46 15.42 2.35
CA PRO A 80 45.02 14.78 3.59
C PRO A 80 46.00 15.03 4.74
N GLY A 81 45.48 14.97 5.97
CA GLY A 81 46.14 15.48 7.16
C GLY A 81 46.06 17.01 7.17
N SER A 82 46.17 17.63 8.35
CA SER A 82 46.29 19.09 8.54
C SER A 82 47.54 19.69 7.83
N ILE A 83 47.61 19.59 6.50
CA ILE A 83 48.77 19.74 5.64
C ILE A 83 48.46 20.76 4.56
N GLU A 84 49.43 21.65 4.32
CA GLU A 84 49.35 22.63 3.25
C GLU A 84 49.61 21.97 1.91
N GLY A 85 48.95 22.48 0.88
CA GLY A 85 49.00 21.95 -0.47
C GLY A 85 47.78 22.44 -1.23
N GLY A 86 47.49 21.78 -2.34
CA GLY A 86 46.25 22.02 -3.06
C GLY A 86 46.11 21.08 -4.23
N ALA A 87 44.88 20.85 -4.62
CA ALA A 87 44.51 20.07 -5.77
C ALA A 87 43.47 20.84 -6.58
N ARG A 88 43.31 20.48 -7.86
CA ARG A 88 42.18 20.99 -8.65
C ARG A 88 40.88 20.37 -8.14
N ASN A 89 39.76 21.07 -8.27
CA ASN A 89 38.43 20.52 -8.03
C ASN A 89 37.88 19.82 -9.29
N ILE A 90 36.78 19.08 -9.16
CA ILE A 90 36.13 18.35 -10.27
C ILE A 90 34.66 18.75 -10.36
N LEU A 91 34.18 18.94 -11.59
CA LEU A 91 32.76 19.05 -11.93
C LEU A 91 32.37 17.86 -12.80
N LEU A 92 31.48 17.02 -12.27
CA LEU A 92 30.86 15.90 -12.99
C LEU A 92 29.42 16.29 -13.35
N MET A 93 29.14 16.39 -14.64
CA MET A 93 27.77 16.65 -15.14
C MET A 93 27.08 15.32 -15.43
N ASN A 94 25.81 15.19 -15.06
CA ASN A 94 25.03 13.99 -15.30
C ASN A 94 24.37 14.02 -16.67
N GLU A 95 25.02 13.41 -17.66
CA GLU A 95 24.55 13.41 -19.05
C GLU A 95 23.67 12.20 -19.34
N GLY A 96 22.44 12.20 -18.82
CA GLY A 96 21.46 11.14 -19.06
C GLY A 96 21.77 9.85 -18.30
N GLY A 97 22.09 9.99 -17.01
CA GLY A 97 22.44 8.89 -16.12
C GLY A 97 23.92 8.52 -16.15
N VAL A 98 24.81 9.39 -16.60
CA VAL A 98 26.26 9.13 -16.61
C VAL A 98 26.97 10.39 -16.13
N LEU A 99 27.72 10.27 -15.04
CA LEU A 99 28.55 11.34 -14.51
C LEU A 99 29.81 11.51 -15.37
N VAL A 100 29.92 12.65 -16.05
CA VAL A 100 31.00 12.95 -16.99
C VAL A 100 31.80 14.16 -16.53
N ASP A 101 33.13 14.04 -16.46
CA ASP A 101 34.00 15.18 -16.17
C ASP A 101 33.86 16.27 -17.24
N ARG A 102 33.39 17.44 -16.78
CA ARG A 102 33.25 18.67 -17.57
C ARG A 102 33.99 19.85 -16.98
N THR A 103 34.91 19.60 -16.05
CA THR A 103 35.70 20.63 -15.36
C THR A 103 36.36 21.59 -16.36
N ASP A 104 37.09 21.05 -17.35
CA ASP A 104 37.80 21.84 -18.37
C ASP A 104 36.86 22.70 -19.23
N GLN A 105 35.61 22.26 -19.40
CA GLN A 105 34.63 22.89 -20.26
C GLN A 105 33.86 24.00 -19.54
N TYR A 106 33.47 23.77 -18.29
CA TYR A 106 32.50 24.60 -17.58
C TYR A 106 33.00 25.23 -16.28
N ALA A 107 34.15 24.84 -15.73
CA ALA A 107 34.59 25.32 -14.41
C ALA A 107 35.95 26.04 -14.40
N THR A 108 36.48 26.42 -15.57
CA THR A 108 37.82 27.05 -15.70
C THR A 108 37.81 28.56 -15.76
N THR A 109 36.63 29.18 -15.82
CA THR A 109 36.52 30.63 -16.01
C THR A 109 36.78 31.37 -14.70
N SER A 110 37.51 32.48 -14.78
CA SER A 110 37.83 33.33 -13.64
C SER A 110 37.83 34.80 -14.04
N ASN A 111 37.37 35.69 -13.17
CA ASN A 111 37.54 37.13 -13.35
C ASN A 111 38.90 37.64 -12.83
N THR A 112 39.65 36.78 -12.12
CA THR A 112 40.93 37.14 -11.51
C THR A 112 42.10 36.76 -12.42
N PRO A 113 42.98 37.71 -12.80
CA PRO A 113 44.05 37.42 -13.76
C PRO A 113 45.03 36.35 -13.26
N GLY A 114 45.15 35.26 -14.02
CA GLY A 114 46.13 34.18 -13.76
C GLY A 114 45.56 33.00 -12.99
N ASP A 115 44.34 33.12 -12.49
CA ASP A 115 43.59 32.04 -11.87
C ASP A 115 42.86 31.18 -12.91
N ALA A 116 42.62 29.90 -12.58
CA ALA A 116 42.07 28.89 -13.48
C ALA A 116 40.76 28.26 -12.97
N GLY A 117 40.01 28.95 -12.10
CA GLY A 117 38.77 28.43 -11.52
C GLY A 117 39.04 27.14 -10.74
N PHE A 118 38.29 26.08 -11.06
CA PHE A 118 38.46 24.75 -10.46
C PHE A 118 39.83 24.13 -10.71
N LEU A 119 40.57 24.56 -11.75
CA LEU A 119 41.90 24.03 -12.03
C LEU A 119 43.01 24.70 -11.20
N ALA A 120 42.70 25.73 -10.43
CA ALA A 120 43.66 26.26 -9.47
C ALA A 120 43.85 25.23 -8.34
N LEU A 121 45.09 25.13 -7.83
CA LEU A 121 45.43 24.19 -6.77
C LEU A 121 45.04 24.81 -5.44
N THR A 122 43.83 24.51 -4.99
CA THR A 122 43.28 24.96 -3.71
C THR A 122 43.20 23.80 -2.75
N ASN A 123 43.19 24.12 -1.46
CA ASN A 123 43.03 23.14 -0.40
C ASN A 123 41.59 23.20 0.12
N ASP A 124 40.64 23.05 -0.79
CA ASP A 124 39.21 23.18 -0.49
C ASP A 124 38.74 21.94 0.27
N ARG A 125 38.31 22.15 1.51
CA ARG A 125 37.86 21.09 2.42
C ARG A 125 36.37 20.82 2.32
N ASP A 126 35.57 21.85 2.12
CA ASP A 126 34.11 21.76 2.10
C ASP A 126 33.54 22.66 1.00
N VAL A 127 32.37 22.30 0.48
CA VAL A 127 31.64 23.01 -0.57
C VAL A 127 30.14 23.02 -0.29
N LYS A 128 29.50 24.17 -0.54
CA LYS A 128 28.03 24.30 -0.45
C LYS A 128 27.43 24.98 -1.66
N VAL A 129 26.18 24.64 -1.92
CA VAL A 129 25.40 25.02 -3.10
C VAL A 129 24.23 25.90 -2.66
N ALA A 130 24.07 27.07 -3.27
CA ALA A 130 22.88 27.92 -3.13
C ALA A 130 22.81 28.93 -4.27
N ASP A 131 21.62 29.48 -4.55
CA ASP A 131 21.51 30.65 -5.43
C ASP A 131 21.84 31.91 -4.62
N PHE A 132 23.12 32.33 -4.62
CA PHE A 132 23.57 33.45 -3.81
C PHE A 132 23.09 34.80 -4.35
N ASN A 133 22.60 34.84 -5.59
CA ASN A 133 22.29 36.09 -6.28
C ASN A 133 20.82 36.21 -6.74
N ASN A 134 20.00 35.18 -6.47
CA ASN A 134 18.59 35.04 -6.82
C ASN A 134 18.32 35.18 -8.33
N ASP A 135 19.20 34.66 -9.18
CA ASP A 135 18.99 34.62 -10.64
C ASP A 135 18.35 33.29 -11.12
N GLY A 136 18.09 32.38 -10.20
CA GLY A 136 17.51 31.06 -10.41
C GLY A 136 18.54 29.97 -10.67
N TRP A 137 19.84 30.27 -10.70
CA TRP A 137 20.89 29.29 -10.92
C TRP A 137 21.66 29.00 -9.64
N LEU A 138 21.95 27.72 -9.39
CA LEU A 138 22.72 27.31 -8.23
C LEU A 138 24.19 27.69 -8.40
N ASP A 139 24.73 28.42 -7.44
CA ASP A 139 26.11 28.87 -7.30
C ASP A 139 26.86 28.02 -6.25
N LEU A 140 28.18 28.17 -6.16
CA LEU A 140 29.03 27.38 -5.24
C LEU A 140 29.91 28.28 -4.35
N VAL A 141 30.10 27.87 -3.10
CA VAL A 141 31.10 28.43 -2.17
C VAL A 141 31.98 27.31 -1.62
N THR A 142 33.29 27.55 -1.49
CA THR A 142 34.24 26.59 -0.92
C THR A 142 34.91 27.12 0.34
N ALA A 143 35.15 26.24 1.29
CA ALA A 143 35.94 26.49 2.49
C ALA A 143 37.37 25.98 2.28
N THR A 144 38.32 26.90 2.14
CA THR A 144 39.73 26.55 2.00
C THR A 144 40.39 26.38 3.37
N SER A 145 41.14 25.30 3.53
CA SER A 145 41.82 24.94 4.79
C SER A 145 43.34 24.94 4.66
N MET A 146 44.06 24.95 5.79
CA MET A 146 45.52 24.71 5.87
C MET A 146 46.37 25.44 4.82
N SER A 147 46.03 26.69 4.48
CA SER A 147 46.67 27.46 3.39
C SER A 147 47.45 28.68 3.91
N ASP A 148 47.87 28.62 5.17
CA ASP A 148 48.50 29.69 5.95
C ASP A 148 49.64 30.46 5.28
N ASP A 149 50.43 29.81 4.43
CA ASP A 149 51.61 30.34 3.77
C ASP A 149 51.42 30.51 2.24
N GLU A 150 50.21 30.23 1.73
CA GLU A 150 49.81 30.44 0.33
C GLU A 150 49.34 31.89 0.03
N GLU A 151 49.20 32.22 -1.26
CA GLU A 151 48.64 33.51 -1.68
C GLU A 151 47.11 33.57 -1.42
N SER A 152 46.60 34.75 -1.05
CA SER A 152 45.19 34.93 -0.64
C SER A 152 44.17 34.41 -1.64
N ILE A 153 44.47 34.49 -2.95
CA ILE A 153 43.57 34.05 -4.03
C ILE A 153 43.27 32.54 -4.02
N ILE A 154 44.18 31.72 -3.48
CA ILE A 154 44.01 30.26 -3.36
C ILE A 154 43.89 29.80 -1.91
N GLY A 155 44.15 30.68 -0.94
CA GLY A 155 44.08 30.37 0.49
C GLY A 155 42.86 30.93 1.21
N GLN A 156 42.08 31.82 0.59
CA GLN A 156 40.80 32.33 1.11
C GLN A 156 39.62 31.56 0.50
N PRO A 157 38.44 31.53 1.15
CA PRO A 157 37.21 30.97 0.58
C PRO A 157 36.92 31.48 -0.81
N ARG A 158 36.40 30.60 -1.65
CA ARG A 158 36.14 30.92 -3.06
C ARG A 158 34.67 30.81 -3.36
N ILE A 159 34.19 31.67 -4.25
CA ILE A 159 32.82 31.64 -4.74
C ILE A 159 32.80 31.57 -6.25
N TYR A 160 31.99 30.66 -6.77
CA TYR A 160 31.85 30.36 -8.17
C TYR A 160 30.41 30.62 -8.59
N MET A 161 30.23 31.63 -9.42
CA MET A 161 28.91 32.01 -9.90
C MET A 161 28.56 31.22 -11.14
N ASN A 162 27.36 30.66 -11.16
CA ASN A 162 26.77 30.06 -12.33
C ASN A 162 26.40 31.16 -13.32
N LEU A 163 26.84 31.03 -14.57
CA LEU A 163 26.62 32.03 -15.60
C LEU A 163 25.28 31.87 -16.33
N GLY A 164 24.49 30.86 -15.93
CA GLY A 164 23.25 30.45 -16.56
C GLY A 164 23.45 30.00 -17.99
N ALA A 165 22.38 30.12 -18.79
CA ALA A 165 22.42 29.73 -20.20
C ALA A 165 22.61 30.93 -21.15
N ASP A 166 23.25 30.67 -22.28
CA ASP A 166 23.38 31.63 -23.37
C ASP A 166 22.04 31.86 -24.11
N VAL A 167 22.05 32.70 -25.16
CA VAL A 167 20.84 33.02 -25.93
C VAL A 167 20.23 31.83 -26.69
N ASN A 168 20.98 30.74 -26.85
CA ASN A 168 20.54 29.50 -27.48
C ASN A 168 20.08 28.47 -26.45
N GLY A 169 20.26 28.75 -25.16
CA GLY A 169 19.98 27.81 -24.07
C GLY A 169 21.16 26.91 -23.73
N ASP A 170 22.37 27.18 -24.25
CA ASP A 170 23.56 26.40 -23.90
C ASP A 170 24.10 26.89 -22.54
N TRP A 171 24.24 25.99 -21.57
CA TRP A 171 24.79 26.33 -20.25
C TRP A 171 26.23 26.84 -20.33
N LEU A 172 26.53 27.89 -19.57
CA LEU A 172 27.80 28.63 -19.64
C LEU A 172 28.81 28.22 -18.55
N GLY A 173 28.38 27.38 -17.59
CA GLY A 173 29.23 26.91 -16.52
C GLY A 173 29.46 27.93 -15.40
N PHE A 174 30.45 27.63 -14.56
CA PHE A 174 30.85 28.40 -13.40
C PHE A 174 32.01 29.37 -13.71
N ARG A 175 31.99 30.51 -13.02
CA ARG A 175 33.09 31.47 -12.98
C ARG A 175 33.49 31.80 -11.55
N PHE A 176 34.78 31.65 -11.23
CA PHE A 176 35.35 32.18 -9.99
C PHE A 176 35.30 33.71 -9.99
N GLU A 177 34.77 34.28 -8.90
CA GLU A 177 34.68 35.72 -8.69
C GLU A 177 35.22 36.16 -7.32
N ASP A 178 36.52 36.41 -7.26
CA ASP A 178 37.28 36.77 -6.03
C ASP A 178 36.66 37.96 -5.26
N ASP A 179 36.28 39.03 -5.96
CA ASP A 179 35.76 40.27 -5.35
C ASP A 179 34.40 40.11 -4.60
N ARG A 180 33.77 38.93 -4.64
CA ARG A 180 32.47 38.68 -4.00
C ARG A 180 32.59 38.36 -2.51
N ILE A 181 33.64 37.66 -2.11
CA ILE A 181 33.98 37.47 -0.70
C ILE A 181 35.10 38.46 -0.37
N PRO A 182 34.95 39.33 0.64
CA PRO A 182 36.04 40.22 1.01
C PRO A 182 37.23 39.40 1.53
N GLU A 183 38.45 39.90 1.34
CA GLU A 183 39.63 39.33 2.03
C GLU A 183 39.36 39.29 3.53
N LEU A 184 39.35 38.09 4.11
CA LEU A 184 39.11 37.90 5.53
C LEU A 184 40.41 38.09 6.31
N PHE A 185 40.27 38.49 7.57
CA PHE A 185 41.40 38.71 8.47
C PHE A 185 41.24 37.82 9.70
N SER A 186 42.38 37.42 10.27
CA SER A 186 42.40 36.62 11.50
C SER A 186 41.77 37.38 12.67
N LYS A 187 41.48 36.70 13.78
CA LYS A 187 40.92 37.33 14.99
C LYS A 187 41.83 38.40 15.59
N SER A 188 43.12 38.36 15.26
CA SER A 188 44.09 39.40 15.64
C SER A 188 44.08 40.63 14.73
N GLY A 189 43.33 40.59 13.63
CA GLY A 189 43.29 41.58 12.56
C GLY A 189 44.48 41.51 11.61
N SER A 190 45.22 40.39 11.61
CA SER A 190 46.37 40.17 10.72
C SER A 190 45.91 39.59 9.39
N ALA A 191 46.60 39.94 8.29
CA ALA A 191 46.41 39.26 7.02
C ALA A 191 46.98 37.84 7.15
N ALA A 192 46.10 36.85 6.98
CA ALA A 192 46.39 35.42 7.10
C ALA A 192 45.38 34.66 6.23
N ASN A 193 45.65 33.41 5.90
CA ASN A 193 44.63 32.54 5.30
C ASN A 193 43.95 31.72 6.41
N PRO A 194 42.64 31.48 6.32
CA PRO A 194 41.92 30.65 7.27
C PRO A 194 42.30 29.18 7.14
N ARG A 195 41.91 28.41 8.17
CA ARG A 195 41.93 26.96 8.18
C ARG A 195 40.49 26.48 8.32
N PHE A 196 39.63 26.97 7.42
CA PHE A 196 38.23 26.65 7.52
C PHE A 196 38.02 25.18 7.27
N ASN A 197 37.17 24.63 8.11
CA ASN A 197 36.91 23.22 8.16
C ASN A 197 35.58 22.89 7.48
N ALA A 198 34.58 23.72 7.72
CA ALA A 198 33.28 23.64 7.06
C ALA A 198 32.68 25.02 6.85
N VAL A 199 31.70 25.08 5.97
CA VAL A 199 30.80 26.21 5.71
C VAL A 199 29.37 25.68 5.61
N ASP A 200 28.40 26.43 6.12
CA ASP A 200 27.00 26.22 5.74
C ASP A 200 26.34 27.53 5.33
N VAL A 201 25.22 27.41 4.62
CA VAL A 201 24.54 28.52 3.95
C VAL A 201 23.08 28.60 4.35
N GLY A 202 22.56 29.83 4.50
CA GLY A 202 21.15 30.06 4.82
C GLY A 202 20.83 31.55 4.89
N ASP A 203 19.56 31.92 4.72
CA ASP A 203 19.12 33.33 4.83
C ASP A 203 19.03 33.75 6.30
N LEU A 204 20.20 33.98 6.90
CA LEU A 204 20.38 34.25 8.33
C LEU A 204 19.79 35.61 8.70
N ASN A 205 19.57 36.53 7.76
CA ASN A 205 19.01 37.84 8.07
C ASN A 205 17.58 38.07 7.57
N GLY A 206 16.99 37.08 6.88
CA GLY A 206 15.61 37.08 6.39
C GLY A 206 15.36 38.04 5.23
N ASP A 207 16.39 38.39 4.44
CA ASP A 207 16.25 39.30 3.29
C ASP A 207 16.06 38.57 1.95
N GLY A 208 16.00 37.25 1.98
CA GLY A 208 15.77 36.35 0.87
C GLY A 208 17.05 35.92 0.14
N TYR A 209 18.25 36.24 0.64
CA TYR A 209 19.52 35.87 0.01
C TYR A 209 20.35 35.02 0.98
N ALA A 210 20.95 33.95 0.47
CA ALA A 210 21.77 33.07 1.31
C ALA A 210 23.03 33.79 1.83
N ASP A 211 23.23 33.70 3.14
CA ASP A 211 24.38 34.13 3.94
C ASP A 211 25.30 32.93 4.25
N LEU A 212 26.47 33.17 4.83
CA LEU A 212 27.49 32.14 5.08
C LEU A 212 27.95 32.14 6.55
N PHE A 213 28.13 30.94 7.11
CA PHE A 213 28.85 30.74 8.36
C PHE A 213 29.98 29.72 8.17
N PHE A 214 31.20 30.07 8.58
CA PHE A 214 32.37 29.20 8.53
C PHE A 214 32.84 28.83 9.93
N VAL A 215 33.37 27.62 10.08
CA VAL A 215 34.09 27.15 11.27
C VAL A 215 35.57 26.96 10.97
N ASP A 216 36.44 27.30 11.94
CA ASP A 216 37.89 27.32 11.77
C ASP A 216 38.63 26.36 12.71
N HIS A 217 39.70 25.79 12.17
CA HIS A 217 40.67 24.97 12.87
C HIS A 217 41.76 25.84 13.55
N ASP A 218 41.40 26.48 14.66
CA ASP A 218 42.25 27.46 15.38
C ASP A 218 43.56 26.89 15.95
N THR A 219 43.64 25.59 16.29
CA THR A 219 44.89 24.97 16.77
C THR A 219 45.33 23.87 15.83
N PRO A 220 46.51 23.92 15.18
CA PRO A 220 46.95 22.88 14.29
C PRO A 220 47.15 21.57 15.02
N GLU A 221 46.78 20.52 14.32
CA GLU A 221 47.22 19.19 14.62
C GLU A 221 48.67 18.99 14.18
N THR A 222 49.45 18.26 14.99
CA THR A 222 50.88 18.02 14.71
C THR A 222 51.06 16.97 13.61
N SER A 223 50.74 17.30 12.36
CA SER A 223 51.06 16.45 11.21
C SER A 223 52.42 16.86 10.61
N GLY A 224 53.27 15.86 10.34
CA GLY A 224 54.64 16.07 9.87
C GLY A 224 54.74 16.34 8.37
N LEU A 225 55.81 15.87 7.73
CA LEU A 225 55.84 15.69 6.28
C LEU A 225 54.97 14.48 5.93
N VAL A 226 54.01 14.66 5.03
CA VAL A 226 53.13 13.61 4.51
C VAL A 226 53.40 13.45 3.02
N CYS A 227 53.46 12.19 2.58
CA CYS A 227 53.74 11.84 1.19
C CYS A 227 52.69 10.83 0.69
N ILE A 228 52.06 11.12 -0.45
CA ILE A 228 51.04 10.28 -1.11
C ILE A 228 51.44 10.03 -2.58
N ASP A 229 51.32 8.79 -3.04
CA ASP A 229 51.63 8.41 -4.44
C ASP A 229 50.35 8.51 -5.27
N LEU A 230 50.12 9.66 -5.90
CA LEU A 230 48.89 9.99 -6.64
C LEU A 230 48.78 9.22 -7.96
N ASN A 231 49.90 8.82 -8.55
CA ASN A 231 49.90 8.11 -9.84
C ASN A 231 50.17 6.59 -9.71
N GLY A 232 50.37 6.09 -8.49
CA GLY A 232 50.47 4.66 -8.16
C GLY A 232 51.76 3.97 -8.63
N HIS A 233 52.82 4.72 -8.94
CA HIS A 233 54.08 4.17 -9.44
C HIS A 233 55.11 3.81 -8.36
N GLY A 234 54.84 4.15 -7.10
CA GLY A 234 55.67 3.91 -5.93
C GLY A 234 56.84 4.89 -5.73
N ASP A 235 56.92 5.96 -6.52
CA ASP A 235 57.73 7.15 -6.24
C ASP A 235 56.82 8.21 -5.59
N THR A 236 57.39 9.07 -4.72
CA THR A 236 56.65 10.16 -4.04
C THR A 236 57.40 11.50 -4.11
N ASP A 237 58.52 11.52 -4.86
CA ASP A 237 59.40 12.69 -5.03
C ASP A 237 59.21 13.32 -6.41
N ASP A 238 57.96 13.45 -6.84
CA ASP A 238 57.56 14.11 -8.08
C ASP A 238 56.28 14.94 -7.93
N VAL A 239 55.84 15.49 -9.06
CA VAL A 239 54.70 16.42 -9.15
C VAL A 239 53.71 15.84 -10.15
N VAL A 240 52.49 15.58 -9.67
CA VAL A 240 51.40 14.99 -10.45
C VAL A 240 50.28 16.00 -10.58
N ASP A 241 49.95 16.36 -11.82
CA ASP A 241 48.99 17.44 -12.15
C ASP A 241 49.21 18.76 -11.40
N GLY A 242 50.48 19.10 -11.15
CA GLY A 242 50.86 20.32 -10.41
C GLY A 242 50.88 20.16 -8.88
N VAL A 243 50.35 19.05 -8.35
CA VAL A 243 50.38 18.70 -6.93
C VAL A 243 51.73 18.05 -6.59
N ASN A 244 52.43 18.59 -5.59
CA ASN A 244 53.61 17.96 -5.02
C ASN A 244 53.17 16.79 -4.15
N GLU A 245 53.73 15.59 -4.37
CA GLU A 245 53.29 14.39 -3.66
C GLU A 245 53.72 14.36 -2.18
N CYS A 246 54.70 15.19 -1.79
CA CYS A 246 55.16 15.32 -0.40
C CYS A 246 55.02 16.76 0.13
N ASN A 247 54.08 17.01 1.04
CA ASN A 247 53.86 18.34 1.66
C ASN A 247 53.92 18.32 3.19
N GLN A 248 54.06 19.50 3.80
CA GLN A 248 54.28 19.65 5.23
C GLN A 248 53.21 20.55 5.85
N SER A 249 52.77 20.22 7.07
CA SER A 249 51.88 21.08 7.86
C SER A 249 52.48 22.47 8.12
N PRO A 250 51.69 23.55 7.98
CA PRO A 250 52.03 24.87 8.50
C PRO A 250 52.31 24.84 10.00
N GLY A 251 53.21 25.70 10.46
CA GLY A 251 53.42 25.87 11.90
C GLY A 251 52.21 26.52 12.57
N GLU A 252 51.97 26.18 13.84
CA GLU A 252 51.01 26.90 14.70
C GLU A 252 51.41 28.37 14.88
N ASP A 253 50.47 29.27 14.60
CA ASP A 253 50.57 30.68 14.94
C ASP A 253 49.19 31.22 15.38
N PRO A 254 48.95 31.40 16.69
CA PRO A 254 47.69 31.93 17.23
C PRO A 254 47.28 33.30 16.68
N ALA A 255 48.21 34.02 16.05
CA ALA A 255 47.91 35.28 15.40
C ALA A 255 47.18 35.10 14.05
N LYS A 256 47.19 33.90 13.47
CA LYS A 256 46.54 33.55 12.21
C LYS A 256 45.14 32.94 12.39
N ASP A 257 44.78 32.47 13.58
CA ASP A 257 43.47 31.92 13.95
C ASP A 257 42.27 32.79 13.55
N TYR A 258 41.18 32.16 13.12
CA TYR A 258 39.98 32.86 12.70
C TYR A 258 38.86 32.84 13.74
N ASP A 259 38.70 31.82 14.58
CA ASP A 259 37.39 31.49 15.19
C ASP A 259 36.30 31.34 14.10
N GLY A 260 35.02 31.23 14.48
CA GLY A 260 33.92 31.27 13.51
C GLY A 260 33.87 32.57 12.70
N ARG A 261 33.39 32.50 11.46
CA ARG A 261 33.18 33.67 10.58
C ARG A 261 31.76 33.73 10.05
N PHE A 262 31.15 34.91 10.12
CA PHE A 262 29.76 35.16 9.75
C PHE A 262 29.68 36.26 8.70
N LEU A 263 29.32 35.87 7.48
CA LEU A 263 29.31 36.73 6.31
C LEU A 263 27.87 36.89 5.82
N ILE A 264 27.44 38.15 5.70
CA ILE A 264 26.10 38.48 5.24
C ILE A 264 26.15 38.91 3.77
N ASN A 265 25.25 38.36 2.97
CA ASN A 265 24.98 38.78 1.60
C ASN A 265 24.41 40.19 1.61
N ARG A 266 24.84 41.02 0.66
CA ARG A 266 24.34 42.41 0.53
C ARG A 266 22.93 42.48 -0.07
N GLY A 267 22.30 41.34 -0.26
CA GLY A 267 20.93 41.18 -0.73
C GLY A 267 20.64 41.95 -2.01
N ALA A 268 19.42 42.44 -2.15
CA ALA A 268 18.96 43.17 -3.33
C ALA A 268 19.81 44.41 -3.69
N ALA A 269 20.58 44.96 -2.75
CA ALA A 269 21.46 46.10 -3.03
C ALA A 269 22.70 45.70 -3.85
N ASN A 270 23.21 44.47 -3.65
CA ASN A 270 24.32 43.91 -4.42
C ASN A 270 24.35 42.37 -4.30
N PRO A 271 23.47 41.65 -5.01
CA PRO A 271 23.26 40.21 -4.81
C PRO A 271 24.53 39.36 -5.03
N GLY A 272 24.74 38.39 -4.15
CA GLY A 272 25.88 37.47 -4.20
C GLY A 272 27.22 38.13 -3.90
N TYR A 273 27.22 39.29 -3.24
CA TYR A 273 28.43 39.89 -2.66
C TYR A 273 28.29 39.96 -1.15
N PHE A 274 29.34 39.56 -0.46
CA PHE A 274 29.32 39.36 0.98
C PHE A 274 30.01 40.50 1.72
N GLU A 275 29.63 40.67 2.97
CA GLU A 275 30.29 41.53 3.95
C GLU A 275 30.61 40.70 5.19
N ASP A 276 31.86 40.77 5.65
CA ASP A 276 32.24 40.19 6.94
C ASP A 276 31.59 41.00 8.07
N THR A 277 30.56 40.42 8.68
CA THR A 277 29.84 41.05 9.80
C THR A 277 30.15 40.40 11.14
N THR A 278 31.12 39.47 11.16
CA THR A 278 31.48 38.60 12.29
C THR A 278 31.53 39.36 13.62
N THR A 279 32.36 40.40 13.71
CA THR A 279 32.57 41.15 14.96
C THR A 279 31.51 42.20 15.27
N SER A 280 30.59 42.45 14.33
CA SER A 280 29.48 43.39 14.50
C SER A 280 28.18 42.71 14.92
N ARG A 281 28.05 41.40 14.68
CA ARG A 281 26.84 40.59 14.91
C ARG A 281 27.01 39.58 16.03
N MET A 282 28.18 38.97 16.14
CA MET A 282 28.47 37.95 17.15
C MET A 282 29.59 38.41 18.08
N THR A 283 29.52 37.94 19.32
CA THR A 283 30.55 38.18 20.33
C THR A 283 31.69 37.18 20.20
N ALA A 284 32.87 37.53 20.71
CA ALA A 284 34.00 36.59 20.73
C ALA A 284 33.68 35.27 21.44
N SER A 285 32.77 35.25 22.43
CA SER A 285 32.38 34.01 23.12
C SER A 285 31.48 33.11 22.29
N GLN A 286 30.71 33.68 21.35
CA GLN A 286 29.81 32.93 20.46
C GLN A 286 30.60 32.28 19.32
N LEU A 287 31.59 33.02 18.82
CA LEU A 287 32.47 32.60 17.74
C LEU A 287 33.58 31.66 18.21
N SER A 288 33.92 31.68 19.50
CA SER A 288 35.08 30.93 20.00
C SER A 288 34.90 29.44 19.79
N MET A 289 35.85 28.87 19.05
CA MET A 289 36.01 27.44 18.80
C MET A 289 37.51 27.19 18.76
N GLY A 290 38.00 26.23 19.54
CA GLY A 290 39.44 25.91 19.48
C GLY A 290 39.78 24.93 18.37
N PHE A 291 38.77 24.18 17.91
CA PHE A 291 38.89 23.20 16.85
C PHE A 291 37.49 22.95 16.27
N GLY A 292 37.02 23.88 15.42
CA GLY A 292 35.71 23.78 14.79
C GLY A 292 35.78 22.86 13.57
N GLN A 293 34.97 21.81 13.52
CA GLN A 293 35.07 20.78 12.47
C GLN A 293 33.94 20.84 11.45
N GLU A 294 32.70 21.03 11.90
CA GLU A 294 31.50 21.02 11.08
C GLU A 294 30.50 22.07 11.59
N CYS A 295 29.59 22.53 10.72
CA CYS A 295 28.47 23.40 11.11
C CYS A 295 27.22 23.18 10.25
N ALA A 296 26.07 23.55 10.80
CA ALA A 296 24.79 23.54 10.08
C ALA A 296 23.95 24.78 10.41
N ILE A 297 23.15 25.25 9.45
CA ILE A 297 22.23 26.38 9.57
C ILE A 297 20.80 25.87 9.42
N ARG A 298 20.05 25.79 10.52
CA ARG A 298 18.68 25.26 10.55
C ARG A 298 17.85 26.03 11.59
N ASP A 299 16.53 26.09 11.42
CA ASP A 299 15.62 26.62 12.46
C ASP A 299 15.38 25.50 13.48
N VAL A 300 16.07 25.54 14.62
CA VAL A 300 16.12 24.42 15.57
C VAL A 300 15.01 24.53 16.62
N ASN A 301 14.51 25.72 16.88
CA ASN A 301 13.45 25.96 17.85
C ASN A 301 12.09 26.29 17.20
N GLY A 302 11.99 26.26 15.88
CA GLY A 302 10.74 26.49 15.14
C GLY A 302 10.23 27.92 15.27
N ASP A 303 11.10 28.90 15.54
CA ASP A 303 10.70 30.30 15.69
C ASP A 303 10.66 31.08 14.36
N GLY A 304 11.03 30.42 13.27
CA GLY A 304 11.08 30.96 11.91
C GLY A 304 12.39 31.69 11.58
N LEU A 305 13.38 31.67 12.48
CA LEU A 305 14.72 32.20 12.26
C LEU A 305 15.71 31.03 12.16
N LEU A 306 16.69 31.15 11.25
CA LEU A 306 17.74 30.15 11.14
C LEU A 306 18.79 30.34 12.25
N ASP A 307 19.10 29.24 12.94
CA ASP A 307 20.12 29.11 13.97
C ASP A 307 21.41 28.52 13.40
N VAL A 308 22.50 28.57 14.17
CA VAL A 308 23.79 27.98 13.80
C VAL A 308 24.17 26.88 14.78
N ILE A 309 24.33 25.66 14.28
CA ILE A 309 24.89 24.51 15.00
C ILE A 309 26.38 24.41 14.66
N ARG A 310 27.23 24.17 15.65
CA ARG A 310 28.69 24.04 15.46
C ARG A 310 29.32 22.91 16.27
N VAL A 311 30.34 22.25 15.70
CA VAL A 311 31.23 21.32 16.41
C VAL A 311 32.39 22.06 17.07
N ASN A 312 32.83 21.59 18.24
CA ASN A 312 34.15 21.86 18.78
C ASN A 312 34.76 20.56 19.35
N THR A 313 35.86 20.05 18.78
CA THR A 313 36.29 18.64 18.98
C THR A 313 37.36 18.41 20.07
N LEU A 314 38.49 19.14 20.06
CA LEU A 314 39.69 18.74 20.83
C LEU A 314 40.09 19.65 22.00
N THR A 315 39.61 20.90 22.04
CA THR A 315 40.02 21.88 23.06
C THR A 315 39.05 21.94 24.26
N SER A 316 39.23 22.85 25.22
CA SER A 316 38.28 22.98 26.33
C SER A 316 36.88 23.33 25.82
N GLY A 317 35.85 22.62 26.28
CA GLY A 317 34.46 22.82 25.85
C GLY A 317 34.01 21.91 24.70
N ARG A 318 34.62 20.71 24.56
CA ARG A 318 34.28 19.75 23.50
C ARG A 318 32.77 19.46 23.45
N ASP A 319 32.12 19.93 22.41
CA ASP A 319 30.66 19.95 22.31
C ASP A 319 30.16 20.08 20.86
N ILE A 320 28.90 19.67 20.67
CA ILE A 320 28.03 20.25 19.66
C ILE A 320 27.18 21.30 20.37
N ALA A 321 27.09 22.50 19.80
CA ALA A 321 26.31 23.59 20.41
C ALA A 321 25.53 24.41 19.37
N VAL A 322 24.38 24.92 19.80
CA VAL A 322 23.53 25.83 19.00
C VAL A 322 23.73 27.28 19.46
N LEU A 323 23.83 28.17 18.48
CA LEU A 323 23.69 29.60 18.61
C LEU A 323 22.31 29.97 18.07
N TYR A 324 21.40 30.38 18.96
CA TYR A 324 20.05 30.75 18.56
C TYR A 324 20.02 32.19 18.06
N GLN A 325 19.39 32.40 16.91
CA GLN A 325 19.09 33.75 16.45
C GLN A 325 17.89 34.31 17.22
N THR A 326 17.82 35.63 17.39
CA THR A 326 16.68 36.31 18.03
C THR A 326 16.19 37.48 17.19
N GLU A 327 14.94 37.89 17.41
CA GLU A 327 14.35 39.07 16.77
C GLU A 327 15.27 40.29 16.91
N GLY A 328 15.67 40.88 15.78
CA GLY A 328 16.60 42.02 15.75
C GLY A 328 18.03 41.64 15.36
N LEU A 329 18.28 40.39 14.97
CA LEU A 329 19.57 39.85 14.49
C LEU A 329 20.66 39.78 15.58
N ASP A 330 20.22 39.63 16.84
CA ASP A 330 21.07 39.33 18.00
C ASP A 330 21.13 37.80 18.19
N TRP A 331 22.17 37.30 18.87
CA TRP A 331 22.42 35.87 19.06
C TRP A 331 22.46 35.48 20.54
N LEU A 332 21.95 34.30 20.87
CA LEU A 332 22.07 33.65 22.18
C LEU A 332 22.91 32.37 22.08
N GLY A 333 23.56 31.98 23.17
CA GLY A 333 24.42 30.79 23.21
C GLY A 333 25.92 31.10 23.21
N PRO A 334 26.78 30.09 22.99
CA PRO A 334 26.44 28.74 22.56
C PRO A 334 25.74 27.92 23.67
N PHE A 335 24.70 27.17 23.31
CA PHE A 335 24.04 26.20 24.19
C PHE A 335 24.39 24.79 23.73
N THR A 336 24.95 24.01 24.64
CA THR A 336 25.37 22.64 24.37
C THR A 336 24.17 21.74 24.04
N VAL A 337 24.25 21.06 22.89
CA VAL A 337 23.38 19.95 22.47
C VAL A 337 23.87 18.66 23.12
N THR A 338 25.17 18.39 22.98
CA THR A 338 25.83 17.21 23.56
C THR A 338 27.30 17.51 23.86
N SER A 339 27.87 16.87 24.89
CA SER A 339 29.24 17.10 25.39
C SER A 339 30.12 15.85 25.32
N PHE A 340 30.78 15.61 24.18
CA PHE A 340 31.72 14.50 23.96
C PHE A 340 32.96 14.96 23.19
N GLY A 341 33.54 14.18 22.27
CA GLY A 341 34.59 14.59 21.33
C GLY A 341 34.10 14.50 19.88
N PRO A 342 33.01 15.19 19.51
CA PRO A 342 32.40 15.10 18.18
C PRO A 342 33.38 15.58 17.12
N TYR A 343 33.49 14.85 16.01
CA TYR A 343 34.32 15.21 14.86
C TYR A 343 33.43 15.62 13.68
N GLY A 344 32.52 14.73 13.25
CA GLY A 344 31.51 14.99 12.24
C GLY A 344 30.13 15.30 12.82
N MET A 345 29.28 15.95 12.02
CA MET A 345 27.88 16.19 12.37
C MET A 345 27.02 16.35 11.13
N ASN A 346 25.72 16.14 11.27
CA ASN A 346 24.73 16.69 10.35
C ASN A 346 23.40 16.87 11.10
N ALA A 347 22.47 17.66 10.55
CA ALA A 347 21.20 18.00 11.19
C ALA A 347 20.04 17.97 10.19
N ALA A 348 19.00 17.21 10.55
CA ALA A 348 17.77 17.02 9.82
C ALA A 348 16.66 16.58 10.80
N ASP A 349 15.40 16.59 10.36
CA ASP A 349 14.30 15.94 11.08
C ASP A 349 14.43 14.42 10.87
N LEU A 350 14.76 13.66 11.92
CA LEU A 350 15.08 12.24 11.83
C LEU A 350 13.95 11.33 12.33
N ASP A 351 13.02 11.87 13.12
CA ASP A 351 11.85 11.15 13.62
C ASP A 351 10.50 11.71 13.10
N ASN A 352 10.55 12.56 12.05
CA ASN A 352 9.42 13.09 11.30
C ASN A 352 8.42 13.87 12.17
N ASP A 353 8.89 14.45 13.28
CA ASP A 353 8.06 15.26 14.19
C ASP A 353 8.05 16.76 13.81
N GLY A 354 8.91 17.16 12.87
CA GLY A 354 9.05 18.51 12.35
C GLY A 354 10.10 19.37 13.06
N ASP A 355 10.69 18.89 14.15
CA ASP A 355 11.80 19.53 14.84
C ASP A 355 13.15 19.03 14.25
N ILE A 356 14.20 19.87 14.31
CA ILE A 356 15.50 19.50 13.75
C ILE A 356 16.34 18.76 14.78
N ASP A 357 16.74 17.54 14.44
CA ASP A 357 17.62 16.68 15.21
C ASP A 357 19.08 16.80 14.76
N VAL A 358 19.97 16.16 15.53
CA VAL A 358 21.41 16.20 15.28
C VAL A 358 22.02 14.81 15.38
N VAL A 359 22.84 14.45 14.39
CA VAL A 359 23.78 13.33 14.49
C VAL A 359 25.14 13.83 14.93
N SER A 360 25.74 13.10 15.87
CA SER A 360 27.07 13.31 16.40
C SER A 360 27.94 12.12 16.04
N VAL A 361 28.94 12.36 15.19
CA VAL A 361 29.97 11.37 14.85
C VAL A 361 31.17 11.59 15.77
N ASP A 362 31.51 10.62 16.61
CA ASP A 362 32.37 10.79 17.80
C ASP A 362 33.42 9.67 17.94
N ASP A 363 34.66 10.04 18.31
CA ASP A 363 35.81 9.13 18.48
C ASP A 363 35.60 8.01 19.54
N GLY A 364 34.62 8.17 20.43
CA GLY A 364 34.21 7.15 21.38
C GLY A 364 33.04 6.31 20.87
N GLN A 365 31.96 6.98 20.52
CA GLN A 365 30.67 6.35 20.21
C GLN A 365 29.71 7.34 19.55
N ASP A 366 29.32 7.03 18.31
CA ASP A 366 28.36 7.83 17.56
C ASP A 366 26.99 7.84 18.25
N ALA A 367 26.25 8.92 18.00
CA ALA A 367 24.96 9.16 18.63
C ALA A 367 24.07 10.01 17.73
N TYR A 368 22.76 9.84 17.91
CA TYR A 368 21.76 10.78 17.45
C TYR A 368 21.15 11.49 18.67
N VAL A 369 20.75 12.74 18.47
CA VAL A 369 20.25 13.62 19.52
C VAL A 369 18.93 14.21 19.05
N ILE A 370 17.85 13.75 19.68
CA ILE A 370 16.46 14.09 19.32
C ILE A 370 16.03 15.37 20.02
N ASN A 371 15.42 16.27 19.25
CA ASN A 371 14.82 17.50 19.72
C ASN A 371 13.39 17.23 20.19
N ASN A 372 13.15 17.27 21.50
CA ASN A 372 11.84 16.98 22.09
C ASN A 372 11.05 18.28 22.36
N GLY A 373 11.06 19.19 21.39
CA GLY A 373 10.52 20.54 21.50
C GLY A 373 11.30 21.47 22.43
N ASN A 374 10.69 22.62 22.77
CA ASN A 374 11.41 23.72 23.42
C ASN A 374 11.15 23.88 24.93
N ASN A 375 12.16 24.36 25.65
CA ASN A 375 12.02 24.80 27.04
C ASN A 375 11.29 26.17 27.14
N GLY A 376 10.97 26.59 28.38
CA GLY A 376 10.26 27.87 28.63
C GLY A 376 10.99 29.15 28.23
N SER A 377 12.26 29.06 27.79
CA SER A 377 13.05 30.14 27.23
C SER A 377 13.26 30.03 25.71
N GLY A 378 12.60 29.07 25.05
CA GLY A 378 12.61 28.89 23.60
C GLY A 378 13.88 28.22 23.06
N GLN A 379 14.62 27.47 23.88
CA GLN A 379 15.71 26.61 23.38
C GLN A 379 15.23 25.15 23.31
N ALA A 380 15.69 24.41 22.30
CA ALA A 380 15.42 23.00 22.12
C ALA A 380 15.85 22.16 23.33
N ASN A 381 15.04 21.14 23.64
CA ASN A 381 15.31 20.12 24.64
C ASN A 381 15.88 18.88 23.94
N TRP A 382 17.07 18.47 24.36
CA TRP A 382 17.82 17.41 23.67
C TRP A 382 17.82 16.11 24.45
N THR A 383 17.50 15.01 23.77
CA THR A 383 17.68 13.65 24.28
C THR A 383 18.70 12.91 23.43
N ARG A 384 19.82 12.50 24.02
CA ARG A 384 20.88 11.76 23.33
C ARG A 384 20.66 10.26 23.40
N TYR A 385 20.75 9.60 22.26
CA TYR A 385 20.76 8.15 22.13
C TYR A 385 22.08 7.71 21.49
N THR A 386 22.67 6.67 22.08
CA THR A 386 23.89 6.06 21.55
C THR A 386 23.53 5.10 20.43
N ILE A 387 24.31 5.10 19.34
CA ILE A 387 24.22 4.07 18.30
C ILE A 387 24.94 2.80 18.80
N ALA A 388 24.23 1.68 18.83
CA ALA A 388 24.62 0.51 19.61
C ALA A 388 25.84 -0.25 19.07
N ASP A 389 26.08 -0.19 17.76
CA ASP A 389 27.14 -0.89 17.04
C ASP A 389 28.35 -0.02 16.66
N SER A 390 28.27 1.30 16.85
CA SER A 390 29.36 2.26 16.63
C SER A 390 30.40 2.25 17.75
N LEU A 391 31.32 1.28 17.75
CA LEU A 391 32.33 1.13 18.83
C LEU A 391 33.75 1.50 18.36
N ASN A 392 34.22 2.70 18.75
CA ASN A 392 35.54 3.29 18.45
C ASN A 392 35.81 3.55 16.95
N GLU A 393 34.94 4.34 16.32
CA GLU A 393 35.06 4.81 14.94
C GLU A 393 35.60 6.25 14.88
N PHE A 394 36.00 6.73 13.70
CA PHE A 394 36.43 8.12 13.49
C PHE A 394 35.80 8.62 12.20
N GLY A 395 34.47 8.75 12.23
CA GLY A 395 33.71 9.19 11.09
C GLY A 395 33.90 10.68 10.80
N ASN A 396 33.91 11.03 9.52
CA ASN A 396 34.16 12.37 9.01
C ASN A 396 32.83 13.04 8.61
N SER A 397 32.25 12.64 7.47
CA SER A 397 30.96 13.17 7.03
C SER A 397 29.79 12.25 7.41
N ALA A 398 28.65 12.86 7.71
CA ALA A 398 27.37 12.20 7.84
C ALA A 398 26.41 12.75 6.79
N GLN A 399 25.79 11.87 6.01
CA GLN A 399 24.85 12.21 4.94
C GLN A 399 23.51 11.54 5.20
N PHE A 400 22.43 12.23 4.85
CA PHE A 400 21.07 11.72 4.97
C PHE A 400 20.44 11.51 3.61
N GLY A 401 19.59 10.49 3.51
CA GLY A 401 18.77 10.24 2.33
C GLY A 401 17.83 9.07 2.59
N ASP A 402 16.62 9.11 2.04
CA ASP A 402 15.70 7.97 2.06
C ASP A 402 16.17 6.96 0.99
N LEU A 403 16.91 5.93 1.41
CA LEU A 403 17.59 5.01 0.50
C LEU A 403 16.68 3.85 0.05
N ASP A 404 15.63 3.52 0.81
CA ASP A 404 14.68 2.47 0.49
C ASP A 404 13.26 2.95 0.13
N GLY A 405 13.00 4.26 0.26
CA GLY A 405 11.76 4.91 -0.11
C GLY A 405 10.64 4.75 0.93
N ASP A 406 10.98 4.44 2.18
CA ASP A 406 10.01 4.24 3.27
C ASP A 406 9.59 5.54 3.98
N GLY A 407 10.13 6.69 3.54
CA GLY A 407 9.81 8.02 4.04
C GLY A 407 10.59 8.44 5.28
N TRP A 408 11.52 7.60 5.76
CA TRP A 408 12.46 7.94 6.81
C TRP A 408 13.83 8.28 6.23
N LEU A 409 14.52 9.27 6.81
CA LEU A 409 15.87 9.58 6.39
C LEU A 409 16.85 8.57 6.98
N ASP A 410 17.43 7.74 6.11
CA ASP A 410 18.57 6.88 6.44
C ASP A 410 19.85 7.68 6.54
N MET A 411 20.90 7.06 7.07
CA MET A 411 22.15 7.74 7.36
C MET A 411 23.37 6.98 6.84
N ILE A 412 24.30 7.71 6.23
CA ILE A 412 25.60 7.22 5.79
C ILE A 412 26.68 7.99 6.55
N ILE A 413 27.55 7.26 7.27
CA ILE A 413 28.71 7.85 7.95
C ILE A 413 29.97 7.37 7.26
N ALA A 414 30.71 8.30 6.64
CA ALA A 414 32.03 8.02 6.08
C ALA A 414 33.08 7.91 7.19
N ASP A 415 33.96 6.91 7.14
CA ASP A 415 34.95 6.64 8.19
C ASP A 415 36.36 6.58 7.62
N VAL A 416 37.09 7.66 7.84
CA VAL A 416 38.53 7.76 7.64
C VAL A 416 39.09 8.83 8.58
N ASP A 417 40.20 8.50 9.23
CA ASP A 417 40.98 9.48 9.98
C ASP A 417 41.75 10.34 8.97
N SER A 418 41.18 11.50 8.63
CA SER A 418 41.75 12.49 7.72
C SER A 418 42.86 13.33 8.36
N ASP A 419 43.17 13.12 9.64
CA ASP A 419 43.90 14.05 10.49
C ASP A 419 45.23 13.46 11.03
N LEU A 420 45.22 12.16 11.35
CA LEU A 420 46.40 11.40 11.79
C LEU A 420 46.77 10.22 10.86
N PRO A 421 48.09 9.94 10.69
CA PRO A 421 48.51 8.81 9.88
C PRO A 421 48.20 7.46 10.54
N PRO A 422 47.90 6.41 9.73
CA PRO A 422 48.00 6.39 8.27
C PRO A 422 46.72 6.92 7.59
N PHE A 423 46.87 7.94 6.74
CA PHE A 423 45.80 8.70 6.05
C PHE A 423 44.96 7.92 5.02
N CYS A 424 45.15 6.61 4.92
CA CYS A 424 44.38 5.66 4.10
C CYS A 424 44.66 4.24 4.65
N PRO A 425 44.12 3.87 5.83
CA PRO A 425 44.43 2.61 6.47
C PRO A 425 43.86 1.41 5.69
N SER A 426 44.66 0.38 5.44
CA SER A 426 44.20 -0.82 4.71
C SER A 426 43.26 -1.76 5.51
N SER A 427 42.87 -1.39 6.73
CA SER A 427 41.97 -2.17 7.60
C SER A 427 41.60 -1.39 8.86
N GLY A 428 40.37 -1.56 9.35
CA GLY A 428 39.91 -1.06 10.66
C GLY A 428 39.23 0.30 10.64
N ARG A 429 38.94 0.84 9.44
CA ARG A 429 38.07 1.99 9.21
C ARG A 429 37.10 1.65 8.07
N ARG A 430 35.81 1.87 8.25
CA ARG A 430 34.81 1.57 7.21
C ARG A 430 33.60 2.50 7.32
N MET A 431 33.07 2.92 6.18
CA MET A 431 31.78 3.57 6.08
C MET A 431 30.69 2.69 6.69
N HIS A 432 29.73 3.35 7.34
CA HIS A 432 28.53 2.74 7.90
C HIS A 432 27.30 3.25 7.15
N ILE A 433 26.34 2.36 6.90
CA ILE A 433 25.06 2.68 6.28
C ILE A 433 23.96 2.17 7.21
N TYR A 434 23.26 3.11 7.82
CA TYR A 434 22.24 2.86 8.82
C TYR A 434 20.86 3.04 8.21
N ARG A 435 20.00 2.05 8.43
CA ARG A 435 18.57 2.17 8.18
C ARG A 435 17.92 2.94 9.32
N ASN A 436 17.04 3.88 9.00
CA ASN A 436 16.14 4.46 9.98
C ASN A 436 14.92 3.54 10.21
N THR A 437 14.67 3.15 11.47
CA THR A 437 13.60 2.21 11.82
C THR A 437 12.29 2.89 12.19
N GLY A 438 12.27 4.22 12.33
CA GLY A 438 11.14 4.99 12.86
C GLY A 438 10.90 4.80 14.37
N ILE A 439 11.75 4.03 15.07
CA ILE A 439 11.63 3.79 16.51
C ILE A 439 12.66 4.67 17.25
N THR A 440 12.21 5.77 17.86
CA THR A 440 13.09 6.81 18.44
C THR A 440 14.19 6.30 19.39
N ASN A 441 13.96 5.25 20.18
CA ASN A 441 14.99 4.73 21.11
C ASN A 441 15.93 3.68 20.48
N ASN A 442 15.71 3.32 19.21
CA ASN A 442 16.51 2.42 18.40
C ASN A 442 16.50 2.89 16.93
N LEU A 443 16.69 4.19 16.71
CA LEU A 443 16.37 4.84 15.45
C LEU A 443 17.20 4.31 14.29
N PHE A 444 18.51 4.14 14.48
CA PHE A 444 19.42 3.66 13.45
C PHE A 444 19.89 2.23 13.72
N ASP A 445 19.71 1.35 12.73
CA ASP A 445 20.19 -0.04 12.72
C ASP A 445 21.06 -0.28 11.48
N GLU A 446 22.21 -0.94 11.66
CA GLU A 446 23.15 -1.16 10.55
C GLU A 446 23.05 -2.58 9.97
N ASP A 447 22.96 -2.65 8.64
CA ASP A 447 23.21 -3.90 7.88
C ASP A 447 24.54 -3.81 7.13
N GLY A 448 25.58 -4.43 7.70
CA GLY A 448 26.91 -4.49 7.10
C GLY A 448 27.01 -5.28 5.78
N SER A 449 25.89 -5.75 5.21
CA SER A 449 25.84 -6.46 3.93
C SER A 449 25.37 -5.63 2.73
N VAL A 450 24.95 -4.37 2.95
CA VAL A 450 24.43 -3.46 1.91
C VAL A 450 25.44 -3.25 0.76
N LEU A 451 26.70 -3.00 1.10
CA LEU A 451 27.80 -2.90 0.14
C LEU A 451 28.90 -3.91 0.46
N PRO A 452 29.67 -4.36 -0.56
CA PRO A 452 30.81 -5.22 -0.30
C PRO A 452 31.87 -4.48 0.51
N GLU A 453 32.46 -5.16 1.50
CA GLU A 453 33.48 -4.65 2.43
C GLU A 453 34.56 -3.75 1.80
N TRP A 454 35.01 -4.00 0.57
CA TRP A 454 36.03 -3.17 -0.07
C TRP A 454 35.54 -1.75 -0.39
N ALA A 455 34.25 -1.59 -0.67
CA ALA A 455 33.64 -0.31 -1.02
C ALA A 455 33.55 0.61 0.21
N LEU A 456 33.34 0.01 1.38
CA LEU A 456 33.21 0.72 2.64
C LEU A 456 34.55 1.24 3.18
N GLN A 457 35.71 0.79 2.69
CA GLN A 457 36.99 1.08 3.35
C GLN A 457 37.51 2.49 3.09
N SER A 458 37.82 3.23 4.17
CA SER A 458 38.52 4.53 4.13
C SER A 458 37.85 5.54 3.21
N THR A 459 36.59 5.85 3.48
CA THR A 459 35.77 6.82 2.75
C THR A 459 35.90 8.20 3.37
N TYR A 460 36.06 9.22 2.54
CA TYR A 460 36.08 10.62 2.96
C TYR A 460 34.67 11.20 3.00
N ASP A 461 33.89 10.97 1.94
CA ASP A 461 32.54 11.48 1.80
C ASP A 461 31.71 10.62 0.83
N SER A 462 30.40 10.86 0.81
CA SER A 462 29.45 10.18 -0.06
C SER A 462 28.34 11.11 -0.54
N ALA A 463 27.77 10.86 -1.71
CA ALA A 463 26.64 11.61 -2.25
C ALA A 463 25.47 10.66 -2.53
N PRO A 464 24.43 10.65 -1.68
CA PRO A 464 23.18 9.95 -1.96
C PRO A 464 22.36 10.80 -2.96
N ILE A 465 22.45 10.47 -4.25
CA ILE A 465 21.83 11.23 -5.34
C ILE A 465 21.15 10.29 -6.32
N ASP A 466 20.00 10.66 -6.88
CA ASP A 466 19.37 9.90 -7.97
C ASP A 466 20.11 10.20 -9.29
N ILE A 467 20.98 9.26 -9.73
CA ILE A 467 21.79 9.42 -10.94
C ILE A 467 20.97 9.07 -12.16
N ASP A 468 20.10 8.06 -12.11
CA ASP A 468 19.38 7.56 -13.28
C ASP A 468 17.88 7.90 -13.37
N ASN A 469 17.43 8.79 -12.48
CA ASN A 469 16.09 9.39 -12.39
C ASN A 469 14.99 8.33 -12.22
N ASP A 470 15.26 7.29 -11.43
CA ASP A 470 14.30 6.24 -11.12
C ASP A 470 13.52 6.48 -9.81
N GLY A 471 13.88 7.53 -9.07
CA GLY A 471 13.25 7.94 -7.82
C GLY A 471 13.90 7.37 -6.56
N TYR A 472 14.94 6.55 -6.69
CA TYR A 472 15.70 6.01 -5.58
C TYR A 472 17.10 6.63 -5.55
N LEU A 473 17.61 6.90 -4.34
CA LEU A 473 18.92 7.51 -4.19
C LEU A 473 20.01 6.48 -4.50
N ASP A 474 20.79 6.76 -5.56
CA ASP A 474 22.04 6.08 -5.87
C ASP A 474 23.16 6.61 -4.96
N LEU A 475 24.35 6.02 -5.05
CA LEU A 475 25.48 6.41 -4.22
C LEU A 475 26.75 6.66 -5.02
N VAL A 476 27.33 7.85 -4.87
CA VAL A 476 28.71 8.12 -5.24
C VAL A 476 29.57 8.12 -3.98
N ILE A 477 30.60 7.28 -3.93
CA ILE A 477 31.51 7.18 -2.78
C ILE A 477 32.87 7.75 -3.15
N GLY A 478 33.35 8.71 -2.35
CA GLY A 478 34.70 9.23 -2.39
C GLY A 478 35.59 8.54 -1.38
N ALA A 479 36.48 7.66 -1.84
CA ALA A 479 37.40 6.93 -0.96
C ALA A 479 38.87 7.22 -1.31
N CYS A 480 39.76 6.74 -0.46
CA CYS A 480 41.20 6.73 -0.73
C CYS A 480 41.57 6.07 -2.07
N TYR A 481 40.86 5.01 -2.45
CA TYR A 481 41.14 4.29 -3.70
C TYR A 481 40.48 4.95 -4.94
N GLY A 482 39.86 6.12 -4.79
CA GLY A 482 39.20 6.86 -5.88
C GLY A 482 37.69 6.98 -5.71
N LEU A 483 36.96 7.09 -6.83
CA LEU A 483 35.51 7.23 -6.84
C LEU A 483 34.86 5.89 -7.23
N SER A 484 33.71 5.60 -6.63
CA SER A 484 32.84 4.52 -7.11
C SER A 484 31.39 4.98 -7.19
N VAL A 485 30.67 4.46 -8.18
CA VAL A 485 29.25 4.76 -8.43
C VAL A 485 28.45 3.48 -8.29
N TRP A 486 27.38 3.56 -7.50
CA TRP A 486 26.52 2.46 -7.16
C TRP A 486 25.08 2.85 -7.47
N ILE A 487 24.45 2.12 -8.39
CA ILE A 487 23.05 2.37 -8.73
C ILE A 487 22.19 1.55 -7.78
N ASN A 488 21.29 2.22 -7.07
CA ASN A 488 20.30 1.60 -6.23
C ASN A 488 19.42 0.73 -7.13
N GLU A 489 19.32 -0.56 -6.81
CA GLU A 489 18.33 -1.41 -7.43
C GLU A 489 17.06 -1.24 -6.60
N PRO A 490 15.99 -0.63 -7.14
CA PRO A 490 14.89 -0.22 -6.30
C PRO A 490 14.38 -1.41 -5.49
N PRO A 491 14.21 -1.27 -4.17
CA PRO A 491 14.03 -2.39 -3.27
C PRO A 491 12.93 -3.28 -3.81
N ILE A 492 13.25 -4.55 -4.06
CA ILE A 492 12.22 -5.55 -4.27
C ILE A 492 11.59 -5.72 -2.88
N GLY A 493 10.32 -5.37 -2.76
CA GLY A 493 9.71 -5.13 -1.45
C GLY A 493 8.20 -5.18 -1.48
N ILE A 494 7.60 -5.08 -0.30
CA ILE A 494 6.17 -4.83 -0.13
C ILE A 494 6.06 -3.72 0.90
N ASP A 495 5.58 -2.56 0.48
CA ASP A 495 5.24 -1.48 1.39
C ASP A 495 3.90 -1.78 2.09
N PHE A 496 3.87 -1.64 3.41
CA PHE A 496 2.71 -1.87 4.27
C PHE A 496 2.18 -0.52 4.74
N SER A 497 1.02 -0.12 4.23
CA SER A 497 0.37 1.12 4.68
C SER A 497 -1.02 0.88 5.27
N TYR A 498 -1.37 1.69 6.26
CA TYR A 498 -2.60 1.58 7.03
C TYR A 498 -3.46 2.82 6.76
N PRO A 499 -4.33 2.83 5.72
CA PRO A 499 -5.05 4.04 5.31
C PRO A 499 -6.00 4.63 6.36
N LYS A 500 -6.28 3.90 7.46
CA LYS A 500 -7.05 4.39 8.62
C LYS A 500 -6.21 4.50 9.91
N GLY A 501 -4.90 4.28 9.82
CA GLY A 501 -4.02 4.06 10.97
C GLY A 501 -4.22 2.68 11.61
N LEU A 502 -3.30 2.29 12.49
CA LEU A 502 -3.49 1.17 13.42
C LEU A 502 -4.19 1.67 14.70
N PRO A 503 -5.09 0.89 15.31
CA PRO A 503 -5.77 1.28 16.52
C PRO A 503 -4.86 1.10 17.75
N GLU A 504 -4.70 2.14 18.56
CA GLU A 504 -4.06 2.03 19.88
C GLU A 504 -5.00 1.33 20.89
N MET A 505 -6.33 1.46 20.70
CA MET A 505 -7.36 0.85 21.54
C MET A 505 -8.43 0.16 20.69
N VAL A 506 -8.86 -1.04 21.11
CA VAL A 506 -9.94 -1.81 20.47
C VAL A 506 -10.94 -2.29 21.53
N ALA A 507 -12.24 -2.14 21.23
CA ALA A 507 -13.29 -2.57 22.14
C ALA A 507 -13.27 -4.10 22.37
N PRO A 508 -13.50 -4.57 23.61
CA PRO A 508 -13.47 -6.01 23.92
C PRO A 508 -14.53 -6.79 23.15
N VAL A 509 -14.20 -8.04 22.81
CA VAL A 509 -15.06 -9.04 22.15
C VAL A 509 -15.44 -8.69 20.71
N GLU A 510 -15.20 -7.46 20.24
CA GLU A 510 -15.45 -7.07 18.85
C GLU A 510 -14.27 -7.43 17.95
N PRO A 511 -14.47 -8.27 16.91
CA PRO A 511 -13.48 -8.41 15.86
C PRO A 511 -13.40 -7.10 15.06
N LEU A 512 -12.18 -6.73 14.68
CA LEU A 512 -11.90 -5.52 13.92
C LEU A 512 -11.19 -5.88 12.62
N ASP A 513 -11.73 -5.42 11.51
CA ASP A 513 -11.08 -5.55 10.21
C ASP A 513 -10.15 -4.37 9.97
N LEU A 514 -8.84 -4.65 9.98
CA LEU A 514 -7.80 -3.66 9.70
C LEU A 514 -7.58 -3.56 8.20
N ALA A 515 -7.76 -2.36 7.64
CA ALA A 515 -7.41 -2.10 6.24
C ALA A 515 -5.89 -1.98 6.12
N VAL A 516 -5.31 -2.79 5.24
CA VAL A 516 -3.88 -2.83 4.96
C VAL A 516 -3.69 -2.72 3.47
N MET A 517 -2.86 -1.77 3.04
CA MET A 517 -2.43 -1.66 1.66
C MET A 517 -1.05 -2.29 1.51
N LEU A 518 -0.90 -3.17 0.52
CA LEU A 518 0.34 -3.88 0.21
C LEU A 518 0.79 -3.45 -1.19
N GLU A 519 1.80 -2.59 -1.28
CA GLU A 519 2.30 -2.11 -2.56
C GLU A 519 3.64 -2.79 -2.89
N PRO A 520 3.65 -3.82 -3.78
CA PRO A 520 4.89 -4.48 -4.13
C PRO A 520 5.76 -3.57 -5.02
N SER A 521 6.96 -3.27 -4.56
CA SER A 521 8.01 -2.59 -5.33
C SER A 521 8.84 -3.64 -6.07
N ASN A 522 9.03 -3.46 -7.39
CA ASN A 522 9.82 -4.33 -8.26
C ASN A 522 9.60 -5.86 -8.14
N GLY A 523 8.38 -6.27 -7.81
CA GLY A 523 7.99 -7.66 -7.62
C GLY A 523 6.55 -7.95 -8.00
N VAL A 524 6.12 -9.19 -7.82
CA VAL A 524 4.71 -9.56 -7.93
C VAL A 524 4.31 -10.21 -6.61
N LEU A 525 3.35 -9.61 -5.92
CA LEU A 525 2.78 -10.13 -4.68
C LEU A 525 2.26 -11.57 -4.90
N ASP A 526 2.69 -12.51 -4.06
CA ASP A 526 2.04 -13.80 -3.92
C ASP A 526 0.73 -13.57 -3.17
N GLU A 527 -0.39 -13.44 -3.89
CA GLU A 527 -1.72 -13.18 -3.31
C GLU A 527 -2.19 -14.27 -2.32
N THR A 528 -1.44 -15.35 -2.11
CA THR A 528 -1.74 -16.37 -1.10
C THR A 528 -0.98 -16.19 0.22
N SER A 529 -0.11 -15.19 0.31
CA SER A 529 0.84 -15.01 1.40
C SER A 529 0.51 -13.95 2.46
N PRO A 530 -0.26 -12.87 2.18
CA PRO A 530 -0.58 -11.85 3.19
C PRO A 530 -1.22 -12.44 4.45
N THR A 531 -0.62 -12.16 5.60
CA THR A 531 -0.94 -12.79 6.89
C THR A 531 -0.80 -11.78 8.03
N LEU A 532 -1.81 -11.72 8.90
CA LEU A 532 -1.76 -11.06 10.21
C LEU A 532 -1.24 -12.06 11.25
N HIS A 533 -0.37 -11.60 12.14
CA HIS A 533 0.12 -12.30 13.33
C HIS A 533 -0.31 -11.51 14.56
N TYR A 534 -0.77 -12.19 15.60
CA TYR A 534 -1.04 -11.54 16.88
C TYR A 534 -0.61 -12.41 18.07
N THR A 535 -0.31 -11.76 19.19
CA THR A 535 -0.05 -12.36 20.50
C THR A 535 -1.03 -11.82 21.54
N ILE A 536 -1.21 -12.55 22.63
CA ILE A 536 -2.02 -12.13 23.79
C ILE A 536 -1.18 -12.42 25.02
N ASP A 537 -0.93 -11.42 25.86
CA ASP A 537 -0.17 -11.51 27.11
C ASP A 537 1.20 -12.21 26.94
N ASP A 538 1.97 -11.80 25.93
CA ASP A 538 3.25 -12.44 25.52
C ASP A 538 3.13 -13.95 25.23
N GLY A 539 1.93 -14.38 24.84
CA GLY A 539 1.59 -15.76 24.51
C GLY A 539 2.15 -16.23 23.15
N PRO A 540 1.78 -17.45 22.73
CA PRO A 540 2.18 -17.95 21.41
C PRO A 540 1.54 -17.14 20.28
N THR A 541 2.33 -16.75 19.29
CA THR A 541 1.85 -16.06 18.08
C THR A 541 0.85 -16.91 17.31
N VAL A 542 -0.27 -16.28 16.93
CA VAL A 542 -1.32 -16.86 16.08
C VAL A 542 -1.33 -16.13 14.74
N SER A 543 -1.34 -16.87 13.64
CA SER A 543 -1.32 -16.30 12.28
C SER A 543 -2.66 -16.53 11.56
N ILE A 544 -3.23 -15.48 10.99
CA ILE A 544 -4.48 -15.49 10.22
C ILE A 544 -4.23 -14.92 8.82
N PRO A 545 -4.62 -15.61 7.73
CA PRO A 545 -4.48 -15.05 6.39
C PRO A 545 -5.37 -13.82 6.21
N MET A 546 -4.83 -12.81 5.55
CA MET A 546 -5.56 -11.61 5.18
C MET A 546 -6.46 -11.89 3.96
N GLN A 547 -7.49 -11.07 3.78
CA GLN A 547 -8.45 -11.17 2.67
C GLN A 547 -8.31 -9.96 1.76
N GLY A 548 -8.07 -10.16 0.47
CA GLY A 548 -7.82 -9.05 -0.45
C GLY A 548 -7.37 -9.49 -1.82
N SER A 549 -7.02 -8.50 -2.66
CA SER A 549 -6.42 -8.72 -3.97
C SER A 549 -5.72 -7.45 -4.44
N GLY A 550 -4.68 -7.59 -5.29
CA GLY A 550 -3.83 -6.46 -5.67
C GLY A 550 -3.23 -5.80 -4.44
N SER A 551 -3.33 -4.47 -4.34
CA SER A 551 -2.80 -3.73 -3.19
C SER A 551 -3.75 -3.60 -2.01
N ASN A 552 -5.02 -4.04 -2.09
CA ASN A 552 -6.01 -3.78 -1.04
C ASN A 552 -6.31 -5.07 -0.25
N TRP A 553 -6.01 -5.03 1.05
CA TRP A 553 -6.15 -6.16 1.96
C TRP A 553 -6.88 -5.78 3.24
N VAL A 554 -7.50 -6.79 3.84
CA VAL A 554 -8.18 -6.72 5.12
C VAL A 554 -7.57 -7.79 6.02
N ALA A 555 -7.00 -7.35 7.14
CA ALA A 555 -6.49 -8.20 8.20
C ALA A 555 -7.59 -8.36 9.28
N PRO A 556 -8.17 -9.56 9.44
CA PRO A 556 -9.23 -9.78 10.41
C PRO A 556 -8.61 -9.98 11.80
N LEU A 557 -8.61 -8.91 12.60
CA LEU A 557 -8.21 -8.96 14.00
C LEU A 557 -9.37 -9.56 14.81
N PRO A 558 -9.18 -10.69 15.52
CA PRO A 558 -10.25 -11.31 16.29
C PRO A 558 -10.63 -10.46 17.51
N GLY A 559 -11.82 -10.69 18.05
CA GLY A 559 -12.20 -10.10 19.32
C GLY A 559 -11.40 -10.71 20.47
N PHE A 560 -10.89 -9.86 21.35
CA PHE A 560 -10.10 -10.23 22.52
C PHE A 560 -10.87 -10.00 23.81
N ASP A 561 -10.41 -10.61 24.90
CA ASP A 561 -11.01 -10.39 26.21
C ASP A 561 -10.56 -9.03 26.77
N CYS A 562 -11.43 -8.43 27.58
CA CYS A 562 -11.18 -7.12 28.20
C CYS A 562 -9.88 -7.14 29.02
N GLY A 563 -8.99 -6.19 28.73
CA GLY A 563 -7.71 -6.03 29.40
C GLY A 563 -6.57 -6.92 28.90
N ASP A 564 -6.79 -7.71 27.83
CA ASP A 564 -5.73 -8.44 27.13
C ASP A 564 -4.66 -7.46 26.61
N ASP A 565 -3.37 -7.79 26.79
CA ASP A 565 -2.27 -7.07 26.15
C ASP A 565 -1.98 -7.72 24.78
N VAL A 566 -2.38 -7.06 23.69
CA VAL A 566 -2.32 -7.62 22.33
C VAL A 566 -1.20 -6.98 21.52
N GLY A 567 -0.28 -7.81 21.01
CA GLY A 567 0.70 -7.40 19.99
C GLY A 567 0.26 -7.88 18.61
N ILE A 568 0.45 -7.06 17.56
CA ILE A 568 0.15 -7.42 16.16
C ILE A 568 1.32 -7.18 15.20
N ALA A 569 1.40 -7.99 14.15
CA ALA A 569 2.35 -7.83 13.04
C ALA A 569 1.79 -8.40 11.74
N PHE A 570 2.30 -8.00 10.59
CA PHE A 570 1.85 -8.38 9.27
C PHE A 570 2.99 -8.99 8.48
N THR A 571 2.72 -9.97 7.62
CA THR A 571 3.71 -10.51 6.68
C THR A 571 3.12 -10.75 5.30
N ALA A 572 3.91 -10.61 4.25
CA ALA A 572 3.52 -10.96 2.88
C ALA A 572 4.75 -11.42 2.07
N ARG A 573 4.55 -12.16 0.99
CA ARG A 573 5.59 -12.66 0.09
C ARG A 573 5.42 -12.18 -1.33
N LEU A 574 6.53 -12.09 -2.05
CA LEU A 574 6.53 -11.99 -3.50
C LEU A 574 6.62 -13.39 -4.14
N LEU A 575 6.27 -13.50 -5.43
CA LEU A 575 6.29 -14.77 -6.19
C LEU A 575 7.69 -15.38 -6.35
N ASP A 576 8.75 -14.62 -6.11
CA ASP A 576 10.13 -15.11 -6.07
C ASP A 576 10.48 -15.87 -4.77
N GLY A 577 9.63 -15.77 -3.75
CA GLY A 577 9.73 -16.46 -2.47
C GLY A 577 10.27 -15.62 -1.31
N SER A 578 10.63 -14.36 -1.53
CA SER A 578 10.98 -13.39 -0.47
C SER A 578 9.78 -13.10 0.43
N GLU A 579 9.99 -12.89 1.74
CA GLU A 579 8.95 -12.62 2.75
C GLU A 579 9.28 -11.34 3.52
N TYR A 580 8.32 -10.43 3.59
CA TYR A 580 8.41 -9.10 4.22
C TYR A 580 7.47 -9.04 5.40
N ARG A 581 7.82 -8.22 6.41
CA ARG A 581 7.10 -8.10 7.68
C ARG A 581 6.99 -6.64 8.14
N ASP A 582 5.84 -6.28 8.72
CA ASP A 582 5.63 -5.02 9.44
C ASP A 582 5.10 -5.27 10.87
N PRO A 583 5.66 -4.67 11.93
CA PRO A 583 6.93 -3.93 11.90
C PRO A 583 8.09 -4.89 11.58
N PRO A 584 9.25 -4.43 11.07
CA PRO A 584 10.39 -5.31 10.78
C PRO A 584 10.88 -6.08 12.02
N LEU A 585 10.77 -5.46 13.20
CA LEU A 585 11.11 -6.01 14.52
C LEU A 585 9.97 -5.73 15.52
N GLY A 586 9.74 -6.64 16.47
CA GLY A 586 8.71 -6.46 17.51
C GLY A 586 7.27 -6.63 17.00
N GLU A 587 6.32 -6.00 17.68
CA GLU A 587 4.88 -6.04 17.38
C GLU A 587 4.27 -4.66 17.70
N HIS A 588 3.25 -4.23 16.96
CA HIS A 588 2.45 -3.06 17.32
C HIS A 588 1.56 -3.39 18.50
N ALA A 589 1.54 -2.55 19.54
CA ALA A 589 0.72 -2.76 20.72
C ALA A 589 -0.72 -2.25 20.53
N VAL A 590 -1.69 -3.03 20.99
CA VAL A 590 -3.13 -2.71 20.94
C VAL A 590 -3.76 -3.03 22.30
N GLU A 591 -4.37 -2.02 22.94
CA GLU A 591 -5.08 -2.21 24.21
C GLU A 591 -6.54 -2.62 24.00
N ILE A 592 -7.00 -3.65 24.73
CA ILE A 592 -8.37 -4.17 24.60
C ILE A 592 -9.30 -3.58 25.67
N ILE A 593 -9.70 -2.33 25.47
CA ILE A 593 -10.55 -1.53 26.38
C ILE A 593 -11.58 -0.70 25.60
N SER A 594 -12.71 -0.35 26.24
CA SER A 594 -13.74 0.51 25.61
C SER A 594 -13.70 1.98 26.06
N ASP A 595 -13.25 2.23 27.30
CA ASP A 595 -13.04 3.59 27.84
C ASP A 595 -12.16 3.51 29.11
N LEU A 596 -11.56 4.63 29.51
CA LEU A 596 -10.93 4.82 30.82
C LEU A 596 -11.79 5.80 31.62
N VAL A 597 -12.38 5.30 32.71
CA VAL A 597 -13.25 6.13 33.57
C VAL A 597 -12.52 6.49 34.83
N VAL A 598 -12.23 7.78 35.00
CA VAL A 598 -11.70 8.34 36.24
C VAL A 598 -12.66 8.05 37.40
N ILE A 599 -12.26 7.15 38.31
CA ILE A 599 -13.03 6.81 39.51
C ILE A 599 -12.52 7.53 40.75
N PHE A 600 -11.28 8.02 40.68
CA PHE A 600 -10.67 8.86 41.69
C PHE A 600 -9.67 9.78 41.00
N GLU A 601 -9.75 11.06 41.29
CA GLU A 601 -8.73 12.05 40.94
C GLU A 601 -8.51 12.90 42.19
N ASP A 602 -7.25 13.22 42.44
CA ASP A 602 -6.86 14.14 43.48
C ASP A 602 -5.66 14.95 42.98
N ASP A 603 -5.95 16.17 42.55
CA ASP A 603 -4.97 17.20 42.17
C ASP A 603 -4.24 17.80 43.39
N MET A 604 -4.51 17.28 44.60
CA MET A 604 -3.91 17.69 45.87
C MET A 604 -4.15 19.16 46.29
N GLU A 605 -4.97 19.91 45.55
CA GLU A 605 -5.27 21.33 45.80
C GLU A 605 -6.35 21.55 46.86
N ALA A 606 -7.24 20.57 47.04
CA ALA A 606 -8.46 20.72 47.84
C ALA A 606 -8.35 20.22 49.30
N GLY A 607 -7.14 20.19 49.86
CA GLY A 607 -6.86 19.69 51.21
C GLY A 607 -6.59 18.19 51.24
N THR A 608 -6.59 17.55 52.42
CA THR A 608 -6.04 16.19 52.54
C THR A 608 -6.87 15.08 51.89
N ASN A 609 -8.11 15.34 51.44
CA ASN A 609 -8.96 14.43 50.64
C ASN A 609 -9.04 12.94 51.07
N GLY A 610 -8.80 12.66 52.35
CA GLY A 610 -8.83 11.32 52.93
C GLY A 610 -7.47 10.59 52.94
N TRP A 611 -6.42 11.19 52.37
CA TRP A 611 -5.04 10.76 52.56
C TRP A 611 -4.65 10.80 54.03
N THR A 612 -3.86 9.81 54.44
CA THR A 612 -3.36 9.68 55.80
C THR A 612 -1.86 9.46 55.80
N THR A 613 -1.17 10.08 56.75
CA THR A 613 0.27 9.94 56.90
C THR A 613 0.59 9.17 58.18
N ASN A 614 1.60 8.32 58.11
CA ASN A 614 2.11 7.58 59.26
C ASN A 614 3.64 7.56 59.24
N ALA A 615 4.24 7.65 60.42
CA ALA A 615 5.67 7.45 60.62
C ALA A 615 5.89 6.13 61.35
N GLU A 616 6.57 5.20 60.71
CA GLU A 616 6.93 3.90 61.29
C GLU A 616 8.44 3.86 61.57
N GLY A 617 8.88 2.91 62.40
CA GLY A 617 10.31 2.67 62.62
C GLY A 617 11.04 3.79 63.38
N THR A 618 12.16 4.26 62.83
CA THR A 618 13.11 5.18 63.49
C THR A 618 13.00 6.64 63.01
N GLY A 619 11.97 6.98 62.23
CA GLY A 619 11.81 8.30 61.62
C GLY A 619 11.81 9.47 62.61
N THR A 620 12.57 10.52 62.31
CA THR A 620 12.66 11.73 63.13
C THR A 620 12.27 13.03 62.42
N THR A 621 12.53 13.18 61.12
CA THR A 621 12.14 14.32 60.26
C THR A 621 11.78 13.82 58.85
N GLY A 622 11.10 14.64 58.03
CA GLY A 622 10.66 14.28 56.67
C GLY A 622 9.30 13.59 56.59
N ALA A 623 8.42 13.83 57.55
CA ALA A 623 7.05 13.31 57.48
C ALA A 623 6.25 14.01 56.36
N TRP A 624 5.48 13.23 55.60
CA TRP A 624 4.55 13.74 54.59
C TRP A 624 3.63 14.85 55.14
N GLU A 625 3.60 15.98 54.45
CA GLU A 625 2.64 17.06 54.68
C GLU A 625 2.16 17.65 53.35
N LEU A 626 0.89 18.07 53.32
CA LEU A 626 0.31 18.75 52.17
C LEU A 626 0.65 20.24 52.27
N ALA A 627 1.41 20.77 51.32
CA ALA A 627 1.89 22.14 51.37
C ALA A 627 2.16 22.72 49.97
N ASP A 628 2.23 24.05 49.90
CA ASP A 628 2.80 24.79 48.78
C ASP A 628 4.31 24.57 48.79
N PRO A 629 4.86 23.76 47.86
CA PRO A 629 6.21 23.22 47.97
C PRO A 629 7.26 24.33 47.84
N ILE A 630 8.12 24.44 48.86
CA ILE A 630 9.20 25.42 48.87
C ILE A 630 10.48 24.76 48.38
N ALA A 631 10.85 25.07 47.13
CA ALA A 631 12.09 24.60 46.55
C ALA A 631 13.31 24.95 47.42
N THR A 632 14.09 23.93 47.80
CA THR A 632 15.36 24.09 48.51
C THR A 632 16.50 23.67 47.60
N ILE A 633 17.58 24.45 47.60
CA ILE A 633 18.75 24.19 46.74
C ILE A 633 19.98 24.04 47.63
N ALA A 634 20.72 22.95 47.45
CA ALA A 634 22.03 22.74 48.05
C ALA A 634 23.02 22.24 46.97
N ALA A 635 24.24 22.76 46.98
CA ALA A 635 25.29 22.41 46.01
C ALA A 635 24.91 22.54 44.51
N GLY A 636 23.88 23.33 44.18
CA GLY A 636 23.40 23.51 42.80
C GLY A 636 22.31 22.52 42.37
N LEU A 637 21.96 21.56 43.24
CA LEU A 637 20.86 20.63 43.04
C LEU A 637 19.66 21.08 43.89
N GLN A 638 18.47 20.96 43.31
CA GLN A 638 17.22 21.19 44.00
C GLN A 638 16.83 19.90 44.73
N TYR A 639 16.60 19.98 46.04
CA TYR A 639 16.26 18.81 46.87
C TYR A 639 14.74 18.72 47.07
N ALA A 640 14.09 19.85 47.41
CA ALA A 640 12.63 19.93 47.50
C ALA A 640 12.05 20.46 46.17
N PRO A 641 10.90 19.97 45.70
CA PRO A 641 10.27 20.47 44.48
C PRO A 641 9.81 21.93 44.63
N GLY A 642 9.59 22.58 43.50
CA GLY A 642 8.77 23.79 43.41
C GLY A 642 7.33 23.43 43.02
N GLU A 643 6.48 24.44 42.82
CA GLU A 643 5.10 24.23 42.35
C GLU A 643 5.07 23.34 41.09
N ALA A 644 4.17 22.36 41.05
CA ALA A 644 3.89 21.59 39.85
C ALA A 644 3.18 22.47 38.81
N ALA A 645 3.20 22.06 37.54
CA ALA A 645 2.51 22.83 36.48
C ALA A 645 0.98 22.82 36.64
N SER A 646 0.45 21.79 37.30
CA SER A 646 -0.98 21.52 37.54
C SER A 646 -1.57 22.35 38.69
N GLY A 647 -0.75 22.82 39.64
CA GLY A 647 -1.28 23.28 40.92
C GLY A 647 -0.31 24.03 41.83
N THR A 648 -0.80 24.44 43.00
CA THR A 648 -0.04 25.13 44.06
C THR A 648 0.34 24.20 45.21
N PHE A 649 -0.43 23.16 45.52
CA PHE A 649 -0.24 22.29 46.68
C PHE A 649 0.04 20.84 46.25
N CYS A 650 1.03 20.23 46.88
CA CYS A 650 1.29 18.80 46.72
C CYS A 650 1.67 18.16 48.07
N TRP A 651 1.76 16.84 48.10
CA TRP A 651 2.32 16.16 49.27
C TRP A 651 3.84 16.16 49.18
N VAL A 652 4.51 16.76 50.15
CA VAL A 652 5.97 16.78 50.27
C VAL A 652 6.42 16.13 51.57
N THR A 653 7.59 15.49 51.57
CA THR A 653 8.25 15.06 52.80
C THR A 653 8.77 16.28 53.57
N GLN A 654 7.96 16.79 54.49
CA GLN A 654 8.20 17.98 55.32
C GLN A 654 8.61 19.23 54.52
N ASN A 655 7.76 20.24 54.42
CA ASN A 655 8.11 21.44 53.69
C ASN A 655 9.18 22.27 54.41
N GLY A 656 10.10 22.81 53.63
CA GLY A 656 11.17 23.67 54.11
C GLY A 656 10.70 25.06 54.55
N LEU A 657 11.66 25.91 54.92
CA LEU A 657 11.43 27.35 55.06
C LEU A 657 11.96 28.06 53.82
N VAL A 658 11.30 29.13 53.39
CA VAL A 658 11.79 29.97 52.28
C VAL A 658 13.23 30.45 52.57
N GLY A 659 14.18 30.05 51.72
CA GLY A 659 15.61 30.32 51.89
C GLY A 659 16.32 29.50 52.99
N GLY A 660 15.70 28.41 53.45
CA GLY A 660 16.28 27.44 54.39
C GLY A 660 17.30 26.50 53.75
N SER A 661 17.92 25.64 54.56
CA SER A 661 18.88 24.62 54.11
C SER A 661 18.13 23.33 53.76
N ALA A 662 18.49 22.68 52.64
CA ALA A 662 17.90 21.40 52.19
C ALA A 662 17.84 20.35 53.30
N GLY A 663 18.94 20.13 54.04
CA GLY A 663 18.99 19.20 55.18
C GLY A 663 18.16 19.54 56.44
N THR A 664 17.17 20.43 56.35
CA THR A 664 16.24 20.73 57.48
C THR A 664 14.93 19.95 57.37
N ALA A 665 14.49 19.70 56.14
CA ALA A 665 13.26 19.01 55.78
C ALA A 665 13.51 17.53 55.40
N ASP A 666 14.77 17.18 55.19
CA ASP A 666 15.32 15.84 55.04
C ASP A 666 14.55 14.73 55.77
N VAL A 667 14.30 13.66 55.03
CA VAL A 667 13.83 12.39 55.56
C VAL A 667 14.96 11.81 56.40
N ASP A 668 14.82 11.84 57.73
CA ASP A 668 15.77 11.19 58.65
C ASP A 668 15.16 9.90 59.20
N GLY A 669 15.64 8.73 58.77
CA GLY A 669 15.12 7.43 59.22
C GLY A 669 13.86 7.00 58.46
N GLY A 670 12.85 6.48 59.16
CA GLY A 670 11.58 6.05 58.56
C GLY A 670 11.27 4.56 58.75
N PRO A 671 10.34 4.01 57.96
CA PRO A 671 9.69 4.64 56.80
C PRO A 671 8.58 5.65 57.16
N PHE A 672 8.47 6.72 56.36
CA PHE A 672 7.32 7.64 56.31
C PHE A 672 6.40 7.24 55.18
N THR A 673 5.11 7.11 55.49
CA THR A 673 4.10 6.55 54.56
C THR A 673 2.96 7.54 54.37
N LEU A 674 2.63 7.82 53.12
CA LEU A 674 1.42 8.51 52.67
C LEU A 674 0.48 7.47 52.08
N THR A 675 -0.72 7.31 52.63
CA THR A 675 -1.69 6.29 52.21
C THR A 675 -2.97 6.92 51.73
N SER A 676 -3.44 6.48 50.55
CA SER A 676 -4.64 6.97 49.90
C SER A 676 -5.92 6.61 50.67
N PRO A 677 -7.05 7.24 50.34
CA PRO A 677 -8.37 6.67 50.62
C PRO A 677 -8.55 5.27 50.01
N VAL A 678 -9.61 4.58 50.42
CA VAL A 678 -10.02 3.31 49.81
C VAL A 678 -10.75 3.58 48.49
N PHE A 679 -10.30 2.92 47.43
CA PHE A 679 -10.95 2.85 46.13
C PHE A 679 -11.79 1.57 46.03
N ASP A 680 -13.03 1.68 45.53
CA ASP A 680 -13.90 0.53 45.30
C ASP A 680 -13.71 0.02 43.87
N LEU A 681 -12.94 -1.07 43.74
CA LEU A 681 -12.61 -1.73 42.48
C LEU A 681 -13.08 -3.20 42.48
N ASP A 682 -14.24 -3.48 43.09
CA ASP A 682 -14.72 -4.86 43.27
C ASP A 682 -15.01 -5.57 41.94
N GLY A 683 -14.02 -6.33 41.46
CA GLY A 683 -14.09 -7.05 40.20
C GLY A 683 -13.89 -6.18 38.96
N GLU A 684 -13.33 -4.98 39.11
CA GLU A 684 -13.08 -4.01 38.05
C GLU A 684 -11.57 -3.67 38.01
N GLU A 685 -10.96 -3.69 36.83
CA GLU A 685 -9.54 -3.37 36.64
C GLU A 685 -9.33 -1.85 36.56
N ALA A 686 -8.15 -1.36 36.93
CA ALA A 686 -7.84 0.06 36.86
C ALA A 686 -6.34 0.35 36.70
N THR A 687 -6.04 1.46 36.04
CA THR A 687 -4.72 2.06 35.94
C THR A 687 -4.60 3.17 36.99
N VAL A 688 -3.45 3.23 37.66
CA VAL A 688 -3.09 4.34 38.54
C VAL A 688 -2.01 5.15 37.85
N SER A 689 -2.19 6.47 37.78
CA SER A 689 -1.16 7.43 37.40
C SER A 689 -0.95 8.45 38.52
N PHE A 690 0.27 8.98 38.62
CA PHE A 690 0.63 10.00 39.61
C PHE A 690 1.90 10.73 39.20
N ASP A 691 1.98 11.99 39.61
CA ASP A 691 3.19 12.79 39.51
C ASP A 691 4.06 12.62 40.76
N TRP A 692 5.37 12.57 40.56
CA TRP A 692 6.33 12.34 41.63
C TRP A 692 7.60 13.17 41.47
N TRP A 693 8.21 13.42 42.62
CA TRP A 693 9.55 13.98 42.77
C TRP A 693 10.32 13.12 43.79
N LEU A 694 11.56 12.78 43.50
CA LEU A 694 12.49 12.16 44.45
C LEU A 694 13.87 12.77 44.26
N VAL A 695 14.54 13.12 45.35
CA VAL A 695 15.98 13.39 45.36
C VAL A 695 16.58 12.66 46.55
N ASN A 696 17.61 11.84 46.30
CA ASN A 696 18.53 11.28 47.28
C ASN A 696 19.97 11.54 46.80
N ASP A 697 20.90 11.88 47.70
CA ASP A 697 22.31 12.12 47.33
C ASP A 697 23.25 10.91 47.56
N ASP A 698 22.67 9.72 47.74
CA ASP A 698 23.36 8.43 47.91
C ASP A 698 23.18 7.46 46.72
N LEU A 699 22.92 8.01 45.52
CA LEU A 699 22.81 7.28 44.26
C LEU A 699 24.03 6.35 44.00
N ASP A 700 23.79 5.19 43.40
CA ASP A 700 24.79 4.14 43.09
C ASP A 700 25.50 3.49 44.29
N THR A 701 25.00 3.71 45.51
CA THR A 701 25.51 3.03 46.71
C THR A 701 24.71 1.76 47.04
N THR A 702 25.26 0.87 47.87
CA THR A 702 24.51 -0.32 48.36
C THR A 702 23.42 0.01 49.39
N ALA A 703 23.15 1.29 49.63
CA ALA A 703 22.27 1.82 50.66
C ALA A 703 21.36 2.94 50.11
N GLU A 704 21.06 2.90 48.81
CA GLU A 704 20.22 3.88 48.12
C GLU A 704 18.78 3.90 48.69
N ASP A 705 18.29 5.10 48.93
CA ASP A 705 16.96 5.36 49.49
C ASP A 705 15.92 5.45 48.37
N THR A 706 14.89 4.61 48.46
CA THR A 706 13.92 4.38 47.38
C THR A 706 12.55 4.90 47.78
N LEU A 707 11.88 5.60 46.86
CA LEU A 707 10.45 5.87 46.97
C LEU A 707 9.67 4.63 46.48
N LEU A 708 9.08 3.91 47.42
CA LEU A 708 8.27 2.73 47.14
C LEU A 708 6.82 3.12 46.93
N VAL A 709 6.27 2.67 45.80
CA VAL A 709 4.84 2.77 45.50
C VAL A 709 4.25 1.39 45.68
N GLU A 710 3.37 1.26 46.66
CA GLU A 710 2.77 -0.03 47.03
C GLU A 710 1.25 0.02 46.93
N VAL A 711 0.67 -1.12 46.59
CA VAL A 711 -0.77 -1.31 46.45
C VAL A 711 -1.24 -2.47 47.32
N THR A 712 -2.47 -2.41 47.82
CA THR A 712 -3.11 -3.50 48.55
C THR A 712 -4.59 -3.59 48.23
N ASN A 713 -5.16 -4.80 48.34
CA ASN A 713 -6.59 -5.07 48.25
C ASN A 713 -7.22 -5.36 49.62
N GLY A 714 -6.63 -4.86 50.71
CA GLY A 714 -6.97 -5.19 52.10
C GLY A 714 -6.16 -6.36 52.69
N GLY A 715 -5.23 -6.92 51.90
CA GLY A 715 -4.25 -7.92 52.28
C GLY A 715 -2.88 -7.33 52.67
N PRO A 716 -1.77 -8.07 52.48
CA PRO A 716 -0.43 -7.49 52.51
C PRO A 716 -0.26 -6.40 51.45
N TRP A 717 0.68 -5.49 51.67
CA TRP A 717 1.11 -4.53 50.66
C TRP A 717 2.06 -5.19 49.67
N VAL A 718 1.92 -4.83 48.39
CA VAL A 718 2.74 -5.32 47.27
C VAL A 718 3.36 -4.11 46.59
N THR A 719 4.66 -4.16 46.30
CA THR A 719 5.37 -3.09 45.58
C THR A 719 5.00 -3.10 44.10
N ALA A 720 4.38 -2.03 43.63
CA ALA A 720 4.03 -1.82 42.22
C ALA A 720 5.16 -1.10 41.46
N ARG A 721 5.83 -0.15 42.11
CA ARG A 721 7.01 0.58 41.60
C ARG A 721 8.02 0.85 42.71
N ALA A 722 9.29 0.92 42.32
CA ALA A 722 10.41 1.28 43.17
C ALA A 722 11.22 2.36 42.44
N ILE A 723 11.06 3.60 42.88
CA ILE A 723 11.69 4.76 42.25
C ILE A 723 13.01 5.04 42.95
N THR A 724 14.11 4.91 42.21
CA THR A 724 15.48 5.06 42.71
C THR A 724 16.22 6.25 42.10
N SER A 725 15.78 6.75 40.94
CA SER A 725 16.42 7.87 40.25
C SER A 725 15.98 9.23 40.80
N ASN A 726 16.91 10.19 40.81
CA ASN A 726 16.60 11.57 41.14
C ASN A 726 15.82 12.27 40.03
N SER A 727 14.91 13.13 40.44
CA SER A 727 14.08 13.98 39.59
C SER A 727 14.79 15.27 39.20
N SER A 728 14.75 15.64 37.91
CA SER A 728 15.13 16.96 37.39
C SER A 728 13.95 17.95 37.32
N GLY A 729 12.74 17.46 37.56
CA GLY A 729 11.43 18.07 37.38
C GLY A 729 10.35 17.16 38.01
N TRP A 730 9.09 17.58 38.02
CA TRP A 730 7.98 16.65 38.28
C TRP A 730 7.91 15.61 37.14
N ASN A 731 7.72 14.33 37.48
CA ASN A 731 7.64 13.23 36.51
C ASN A 731 6.33 12.47 36.72
N THR A 732 5.76 11.92 35.66
CA THR A 732 4.54 11.11 35.74
C THR A 732 4.90 9.62 35.64
N GLU A 733 4.25 8.79 36.45
CA GLU A 733 4.35 7.33 36.42
C GLU A 733 2.98 6.67 36.38
N SER A 734 2.88 5.46 35.82
CA SER A 734 1.63 4.70 35.79
C SER A 734 1.81 3.18 35.91
N PHE A 735 0.78 2.50 36.42
CA PHE A 735 0.73 1.03 36.50
C PHE A 735 -0.71 0.48 36.57
N LYS A 736 -0.94 -0.71 36.00
CA LYS A 736 -2.20 -1.47 36.15
C LYS A 736 -2.24 -2.15 37.54
N ILE A 737 -3.38 -2.12 38.21
CA ILE A 737 -3.54 -2.68 39.56
C ILE A 737 -3.48 -4.22 39.54
N GLY A 738 -4.11 -4.84 38.54
CA GLY A 738 -4.18 -6.28 38.31
C GLY A 738 -2.84 -7.00 38.24
N ASP A 739 -1.80 -6.32 37.74
CA ASP A 739 -0.44 -6.86 37.63
C ASP A 739 0.16 -7.22 38.99
N HIS A 740 -0.30 -6.54 40.05
CA HIS A 740 0.29 -6.63 41.40
C HIS A 740 -0.65 -7.30 42.40
N ILE A 741 -1.95 -7.05 42.29
CA ILE A 741 -2.97 -7.55 43.21
C ILE A 741 -4.27 -7.86 42.47
N VAL A 742 -5.12 -8.70 43.06
CA VAL A 742 -6.50 -8.87 42.57
C VAL A 742 -7.34 -7.67 43.05
N PRO A 743 -7.99 -6.90 42.14
CA PRO A 743 -8.84 -5.76 42.51
C PRO A 743 -9.97 -6.13 43.48
N SER A 744 -10.33 -5.20 44.38
CA SER A 744 -11.39 -5.40 45.38
C SER A 744 -12.03 -4.07 45.83
N SER A 745 -13.11 -4.15 46.60
CA SER A 745 -13.72 -2.97 47.25
C SER A 745 -12.86 -2.29 48.33
N THR A 746 -11.65 -2.79 48.59
CA THR A 746 -10.74 -2.26 49.62
C THR A 746 -9.37 -1.91 49.08
N VAL A 747 -9.27 -1.51 47.81
CA VAL A 747 -7.98 -1.17 47.20
C VAL A 747 -7.47 0.16 47.75
N GLN A 748 -6.17 0.23 48.04
CA GLN A 748 -5.46 1.44 48.44
C GLN A 748 -4.06 1.45 47.83
N ILE A 749 -3.54 2.65 47.59
CA ILE A 749 -2.14 2.87 47.25
C ILE A 749 -1.44 3.60 48.41
N ARG A 750 -0.13 3.40 48.52
CA ARG A 750 0.69 4.19 49.44
C ARG A 750 2.06 4.47 48.85
N PHE A 751 2.60 5.61 49.24
CA PHE A 751 3.94 6.07 48.93
C PHE A 751 4.77 6.00 50.20
N GLN A 752 5.89 5.28 50.15
CA GLN A 752 6.74 5.05 51.29
C GLN A 752 8.18 5.45 50.98
N ILE A 753 8.77 6.27 51.85
CA ILE A 753 10.15 6.74 51.75
C ILE A 753 10.86 6.60 53.09
N ALA A 754 12.14 6.27 53.06
CA ALA A 754 12.99 6.14 54.23
C ALA A 754 14.43 6.50 53.86
N ASP A 755 15.18 7.01 54.83
CA ASP A 755 16.63 7.23 54.79
C ASP A 755 17.27 6.34 55.87
N VAL A 756 17.55 5.09 55.49
CA VAL A 756 18.04 4.06 56.42
C VAL A 756 19.17 3.23 55.78
N PRO A 757 20.43 3.41 56.23
CA PRO A 757 20.87 4.25 57.35
C PRO A 757 20.68 5.75 57.07
N ASN A 758 20.60 6.56 58.12
CA ASN A 758 20.45 8.01 57.99
C ASN A 758 21.76 8.65 57.50
N ASN A 759 21.97 8.66 56.19
CA ASN A 759 23.22 9.12 55.58
C ASN A 759 23.07 9.91 54.29
N SER A 760 21.85 10.03 53.75
CA SER A 760 21.56 10.83 52.58
C SER A 760 20.77 12.08 52.93
N LEU A 761 20.74 13.05 52.02
CA LEU A 761 19.69 14.06 51.93
C LEU A 761 18.60 13.52 51.00
N THR A 762 17.50 13.06 51.60
CA THR A 762 16.36 12.45 50.89
C THR A 762 15.10 13.29 51.04
N GLU A 763 14.51 13.69 49.91
CA GLU A 763 13.21 14.37 49.86
C GLU A 763 12.35 13.80 48.73
N ALA A 764 11.05 13.66 48.96
CA ALA A 764 10.10 13.15 47.99
C ALA A 764 8.81 13.98 47.97
N ALA A 765 8.13 13.98 46.83
CA ALA A 765 6.82 14.58 46.68
C ALA A 765 5.91 13.77 45.74
N ILE A 766 4.60 13.91 45.93
CA ILE A 766 3.56 13.27 45.13
C ILE A 766 2.47 14.30 44.80
N ASP A 767 2.04 14.29 43.55
CA ASP A 767 0.96 15.13 43.02
C ASP A 767 0.08 14.37 42.01
N ASP A 768 -1.03 14.97 41.58
CA ASP A 768 -1.90 14.52 40.49
C ASP A 768 -2.19 13.01 40.44
N VAL A 769 -2.70 12.46 41.55
CA VAL A 769 -3.02 11.03 41.60
C VAL A 769 -4.36 10.78 40.92
N VAL A 770 -4.33 10.00 39.84
CA VAL A 770 -5.53 9.57 39.12
C VAL A 770 -5.64 8.04 39.17
N VAL A 771 -6.83 7.55 39.45
CA VAL A 771 -7.19 6.13 39.31
C VAL A 771 -8.30 6.04 38.29
N GLU A 772 -7.99 5.40 37.17
CA GLU A 772 -8.88 5.25 36.03
C GLU A 772 -9.28 3.79 35.93
N ARG A 773 -10.56 3.52 36.09
CA ARG A 773 -11.12 2.20 35.88
C ARG A 773 -11.18 1.90 34.40
N ILE A 774 -10.71 0.72 34.04
CA ILE A 774 -10.91 0.15 32.71
C ILE A 774 -12.39 -0.20 32.55
N GLU A 775 -13.08 0.49 31.63
CA GLU A 775 -14.42 0.11 31.23
C GLU A 775 -14.39 -0.75 29.97
N CYS A 776 -15.20 -1.81 30.03
CA CYS A 776 -15.40 -2.78 28.96
C CYS A 776 -16.91 -2.93 28.70
N VAL A 777 -17.58 -1.79 28.55
CA VAL A 777 -19.02 -1.71 28.34
C VAL A 777 -19.29 -1.19 26.95
N GLN A 778 -19.79 -2.08 26.09
CA GLN A 778 -20.41 -1.69 24.84
C GLN A 778 -21.47 -0.61 25.11
N PRO A 779 -21.35 0.62 24.55
CA PRO A 779 -22.47 1.55 24.57
C PRO A 779 -23.68 0.84 23.93
N PRO A 780 -24.92 1.13 24.35
CA PRO A 780 -26.08 0.55 23.70
C PRO A 780 -26.08 0.95 22.22
N ILE A 781 -25.64 0.02 21.37
CA ILE A 781 -25.63 0.18 19.92
C ILE A 781 -27.08 0.38 19.48
N ASP A 782 -27.31 1.48 18.78
CA ASP A 782 -28.56 1.87 18.12
C ASP A 782 -28.17 2.22 16.69
N CYS A 783 -27.78 1.20 15.92
CA CYS A 783 -27.14 1.36 14.62
C CYS A 783 -28.10 1.99 13.58
N ASN A 784 -29.40 1.90 13.82
CA ASN A 784 -30.44 2.48 12.96
C ASN A 784 -30.95 3.85 13.46
N ASP A 785 -30.29 4.44 14.48
CA ASP A 785 -30.55 5.76 15.07
C ASP A 785 -32.04 5.99 15.47
N ASN A 786 -32.75 4.92 15.81
CA ASN A 786 -34.19 4.99 16.05
C ASN A 786 -34.55 5.36 17.52
N GLY A 787 -33.54 5.46 18.39
CA GLY A 787 -33.65 5.76 19.81
C GLY A 787 -33.89 4.51 20.68
N VAL A 788 -33.77 3.31 20.12
CA VAL A 788 -33.96 2.01 20.78
C VAL A 788 -32.74 1.15 20.46
N ALA A 789 -32.04 0.67 21.50
CA ALA A 789 -30.87 -0.17 21.31
C ALA A 789 -31.21 -1.45 20.51
N ASP A 790 -30.28 -1.90 19.66
CA ASP A 790 -30.46 -3.02 18.74
C ASP A 790 -30.88 -4.32 19.44
N ARG A 791 -30.31 -4.59 20.63
CA ARG A 791 -30.71 -5.74 21.44
C ARG A 791 -32.20 -5.69 21.82
N ILE A 792 -32.74 -4.49 22.05
CA ILE A 792 -34.15 -4.28 22.33
C ILE A 792 -34.96 -4.44 21.04
N ASP A 793 -34.43 -4.01 19.89
CA ASP A 793 -35.08 -4.19 18.60
C ASP A 793 -35.20 -5.67 18.20
N LEU A 794 -34.11 -6.42 18.30
CA LEU A 794 -34.08 -7.86 18.07
C LEU A 794 -34.92 -8.61 19.11
N GLY A 795 -34.87 -8.19 20.37
CA GLY A 795 -35.65 -8.78 21.47
C GLY A 795 -37.16 -8.57 21.33
N ASN A 796 -37.59 -7.44 20.76
CA ASN A 796 -38.99 -7.13 20.49
C ASN A 796 -39.45 -7.60 19.09
N GLY A 797 -38.52 -8.00 18.22
CA GLY A 797 -38.78 -8.35 16.82
C GLY A 797 -39.19 -7.16 15.97
N THR A 798 -38.73 -5.95 16.32
CA THR A 798 -38.87 -4.75 15.49
C THR A 798 -37.82 -4.68 14.39
N SER A 799 -36.67 -5.36 14.58
CA SER A 799 -35.65 -5.62 13.57
C SER A 799 -35.38 -7.11 13.42
N THR A 800 -34.76 -7.50 12.30
CA THR A 800 -34.45 -8.89 11.97
C THR A 800 -32.94 -9.10 12.06
N ASP A 801 -32.51 -10.29 12.46
CA ASP A 801 -31.10 -10.70 12.49
C ASP A 801 -31.03 -12.12 11.94
N CYS A 802 -30.72 -12.21 10.65
CA CYS A 802 -30.77 -13.45 9.89
C CYS A 802 -29.49 -14.28 10.04
N ASN A 803 -28.33 -13.64 10.17
CA ASN A 803 -27.02 -14.28 10.32
C ASN A 803 -26.71 -14.62 11.80
N ARG A 804 -27.49 -14.09 12.74
CA ARG A 804 -27.40 -14.25 14.20
C ARG A 804 -26.15 -13.62 14.81
N ASN A 805 -25.65 -12.55 14.20
CA ASN A 805 -24.50 -11.80 14.72
C ASN A 805 -24.91 -10.77 15.80
N LEU A 806 -26.20 -10.66 16.15
CA LEU A 806 -26.77 -9.69 17.08
C LEU A 806 -26.79 -8.24 16.58
N VAL A 807 -26.53 -8.03 15.29
CA VAL A 807 -26.70 -6.77 14.57
C VAL A 807 -27.98 -6.87 13.72
N PRO A 808 -28.84 -5.84 13.69
CA PRO A 808 -29.96 -5.80 12.77
C PRO A 808 -29.52 -5.91 11.30
N ASP A 809 -30.25 -6.67 10.49
CA ASP A 809 -30.03 -6.85 9.05
C ASP A 809 -29.92 -5.50 8.31
N GLU A 810 -30.73 -4.49 8.71
CA GLU A 810 -30.66 -3.15 8.13
C GLU A 810 -29.34 -2.41 8.41
N CYS A 811 -28.67 -2.76 9.51
CA CYS A 811 -27.39 -2.18 9.89
C CYS A 811 -26.22 -2.94 9.27
N ASP A 812 -26.32 -4.28 9.18
CA ASP A 812 -25.38 -5.07 8.37
C ASP A 812 -25.29 -4.49 6.95
N ILE A 813 -26.43 -4.13 6.34
CA ILE A 813 -26.47 -3.53 5.00
C ILE A 813 -25.88 -2.11 4.98
N ALA A 814 -26.14 -1.30 6.01
CA ALA A 814 -25.57 0.05 6.13
C ALA A 814 -24.03 0.00 6.25
N ASP A 815 -23.51 -1.03 6.92
CA ASP A 815 -22.08 -1.30 7.10
C ASP A 815 -21.45 -2.08 5.94
N GLY A 816 -22.18 -2.26 4.83
CA GLY A 816 -21.64 -2.75 3.57
C GLY A 816 -21.92 -4.22 3.27
N ALA A 817 -22.75 -4.91 4.07
CA ALA A 817 -23.23 -6.23 3.69
C ALA A 817 -23.96 -6.16 2.34
N PRO A 818 -23.61 -7.02 1.35
CA PRO A 818 -24.25 -7.00 0.05
C PRO A 818 -25.76 -7.24 0.17
N ASP A 819 -26.56 -6.34 -0.39
CA ASP A 819 -27.99 -6.52 -0.67
C ASP A 819 -28.22 -6.22 -2.15
N ALA A 820 -27.72 -7.12 -3.02
CA ALA A 820 -27.72 -6.89 -4.46
C ALA A 820 -29.14 -6.72 -5.00
N ASN A 821 -30.13 -7.37 -4.36
CA ASN A 821 -31.50 -7.40 -4.82
C ASN A 821 -32.41 -6.33 -4.16
N LEU A 822 -31.88 -5.58 -3.19
CA LEU A 822 -32.49 -4.46 -2.47
C LEU A 822 -33.72 -4.86 -1.63
N ASP A 823 -33.69 -6.00 -0.92
CA ASP A 823 -34.79 -6.33 0.02
C ASP A 823 -34.76 -5.61 1.34
N GLY A 824 -33.60 -5.14 1.77
CA GLY A 824 -33.31 -4.99 3.19
C GLY A 824 -33.03 -6.32 3.91
N ILE A 825 -32.52 -7.34 3.20
CA ILE A 825 -32.00 -8.59 3.79
C ILE A 825 -30.62 -8.84 3.17
N PRO A 826 -29.56 -9.04 3.97
CA PRO A 826 -28.24 -9.37 3.44
C PRO A 826 -28.25 -10.61 2.53
N ASP A 827 -27.54 -10.54 1.40
CA ASP A 827 -27.47 -11.61 0.40
C ASP A 827 -26.99 -12.94 1.02
N ALA A 828 -26.10 -12.89 2.02
CA ALA A 828 -25.59 -14.05 2.75
C ALA A 828 -26.69 -14.84 3.50
N CYS A 829 -27.80 -14.18 3.82
CA CYS A 829 -28.94 -14.79 4.48
C CYS A 829 -29.96 -15.40 3.52
N GLN A 830 -29.70 -15.30 2.22
CA GLN A 830 -30.64 -15.69 1.19
C GLN A 830 -30.05 -16.78 0.31
N GLY A 831 -30.81 -17.86 0.11
CA GLY A 831 -30.34 -18.99 -0.70
C GLY A 831 -30.28 -18.66 -2.19
N GLN A 832 -31.40 -18.18 -2.75
CA GLN A 832 -31.47 -17.70 -4.12
C GLN A 832 -32.00 -16.27 -4.10
N LEU A 833 -31.20 -15.34 -4.64
CA LEU A 833 -31.57 -13.92 -4.72
C LEU A 833 -32.68 -13.71 -5.73
N VAL A 834 -33.67 -12.89 -5.36
CA VAL A 834 -34.86 -12.62 -6.19
C VAL A 834 -34.95 -11.14 -6.52
N PHE A 835 -34.67 -10.80 -7.78
CA PHE A 835 -34.70 -9.44 -8.31
C PHE A 835 -36.08 -9.11 -8.84
N ALA A 836 -36.86 -8.30 -8.12
CA ALA A 836 -38.23 -7.97 -8.46
C ALA A 836 -38.34 -6.79 -9.46
N VAL A 837 -38.94 -7.02 -10.62
CA VAL A 837 -39.12 -6.01 -11.69
C VAL A 837 -40.62 -5.77 -11.92
N PRO A 838 -41.15 -4.52 -11.85
CA PRO A 838 -40.42 -3.27 -11.69
C PRO A 838 -40.23 -2.80 -10.22
N ALA A 839 -40.59 -3.63 -9.24
CA ALA A 839 -40.75 -3.19 -7.85
C ALA A 839 -39.48 -2.61 -7.23
N ARG A 840 -38.32 -3.21 -7.54
CA ARG A 840 -37.00 -2.77 -7.06
C ARG A 840 -36.09 -2.33 -8.20
N PHE A 841 -36.24 -2.96 -9.37
CA PHE A 841 -35.46 -2.63 -10.57
C PHE A 841 -36.40 -2.11 -11.66
N PRO A 842 -36.15 -0.95 -12.26
CA PRO A 842 -37.08 -0.35 -13.23
C PRO A 842 -37.20 -1.15 -14.54
N THR A 843 -36.17 -1.91 -14.93
CA THR A 843 -36.16 -2.72 -16.17
C THR A 843 -35.53 -4.10 -15.93
N VAL A 844 -35.81 -5.06 -16.82
CA VAL A 844 -35.23 -6.41 -16.78
C VAL A 844 -33.71 -6.33 -16.94
N THR A 845 -33.21 -5.51 -17.86
CA THR A 845 -31.76 -5.32 -18.04
C THR A 845 -31.09 -4.73 -16.82
N SER A 846 -31.72 -3.78 -16.11
CA SER A 846 -31.15 -3.23 -14.87
C SER A 846 -31.00 -4.27 -13.76
N ALA A 847 -31.90 -5.27 -13.69
CA ALA A 847 -31.75 -6.40 -12.78
C ALA A 847 -30.64 -7.36 -13.23
N ILE A 848 -30.53 -7.66 -14.53
CA ILE A 848 -29.48 -8.54 -15.07
C ILE A 848 -28.08 -8.01 -14.78
N VAL A 849 -27.87 -6.69 -14.85
CA VAL A 849 -26.55 -6.08 -14.65
C VAL A 849 -25.97 -6.47 -13.29
N VAL A 850 -26.78 -6.39 -12.23
CA VAL A 850 -26.35 -6.61 -10.84
C VAL A 850 -26.57 -8.04 -10.34
N ALA A 851 -27.41 -8.84 -11.00
CA ALA A 851 -27.74 -10.18 -10.56
C ALA A 851 -26.53 -11.14 -10.57
N PRO A 852 -26.20 -11.77 -9.43
CA PRO A 852 -25.21 -12.85 -9.37
C PRO A 852 -25.66 -14.13 -10.10
N GLU A 853 -24.70 -15.02 -10.36
CA GLU A 853 -24.93 -16.35 -10.94
C GLU A 853 -26.02 -17.14 -10.19
N GLY A 854 -26.94 -17.76 -10.92
CA GLY A 854 -28.03 -18.57 -10.35
C GLY A 854 -29.24 -17.77 -9.83
N SER A 855 -29.19 -16.44 -9.87
CA SER A 855 -30.26 -15.56 -9.38
C SER A 855 -31.55 -15.65 -10.20
N ARG A 856 -32.67 -15.29 -9.56
CA ARG A 856 -33.99 -15.21 -10.20
C ARG A 856 -34.41 -13.77 -10.40
N ILE A 857 -34.74 -13.41 -11.63
CA ILE A 857 -35.40 -12.16 -11.99
C ILE A 857 -36.90 -12.42 -12.05
N GLN A 858 -37.62 -11.91 -11.05
CA GLN A 858 -39.06 -12.06 -10.94
C GLN A 858 -39.77 -10.88 -11.59
N LEU A 859 -40.51 -11.17 -12.67
CA LEU A 859 -41.31 -10.19 -13.37
C LEU A 859 -42.73 -10.15 -12.80
N ALA A 860 -43.24 -8.94 -12.58
CA ALA A 860 -44.66 -8.73 -12.33
C ALA A 860 -45.43 -8.71 -13.67
N PRO A 861 -46.76 -8.91 -13.67
CA PRO A 861 -47.57 -8.71 -14.86
C PRO A 861 -47.37 -7.29 -15.43
N GLY A 862 -47.03 -7.21 -16.71
CA GLY A 862 -46.58 -5.98 -17.34
C GLY A 862 -45.99 -6.22 -18.72
N ASN A 863 -45.62 -5.12 -19.36
CA ASN A 863 -45.00 -5.12 -20.68
C ASN A 863 -43.60 -4.50 -20.59
N TYR A 864 -42.59 -5.25 -21.01
CA TYR A 864 -41.17 -4.94 -20.87
C TYR A 864 -40.56 -4.78 -22.26
N ALA A 865 -40.48 -3.53 -22.71
CA ALA A 865 -40.00 -3.15 -24.04
C ALA A 865 -38.48 -2.89 -24.03
N GLU A 866 -37.68 -3.96 -24.06
CA GLU A 866 -36.21 -3.91 -24.09
C GLU A 866 -35.63 -5.20 -24.69
N ALA A 867 -34.41 -5.13 -25.21
CA ALA A 867 -33.69 -6.33 -25.64
C ALA A 867 -32.92 -6.92 -24.45
N ILE A 868 -33.12 -8.21 -24.21
CA ILE A 868 -32.58 -8.94 -23.06
C ILE A 868 -31.41 -9.81 -23.50
N ASP A 869 -30.25 -9.58 -22.90
CA ASP A 869 -29.05 -10.39 -23.09
C ASP A 869 -28.57 -10.91 -21.73
N LEU A 870 -28.45 -12.23 -21.59
CA LEU A 870 -27.99 -12.87 -20.36
C LEU A 870 -26.47 -12.86 -20.19
N GLY A 871 -25.70 -12.41 -21.20
CA GLY A 871 -24.24 -12.41 -21.16
C GLY A 871 -23.71 -13.84 -21.04
N THR A 872 -22.93 -14.11 -19.99
CA THR A 872 -22.35 -15.44 -19.68
C THR A 872 -22.94 -16.09 -18.41
N ARG A 873 -23.89 -15.42 -17.74
CA ARG A 873 -24.42 -15.85 -16.44
C ARG A 873 -25.62 -16.77 -16.59
N ASN A 874 -25.77 -17.74 -15.69
CA ASN A 874 -26.97 -18.56 -15.59
C ASN A 874 -28.03 -17.87 -14.74
N LEU A 875 -29.07 -17.33 -15.37
CA LEU A 875 -30.13 -16.56 -14.69
C LEU A 875 -31.51 -17.16 -14.96
N GLN A 876 -32.44 -16.95 -14.02
CA GLN A 876 -33.84 -17.37 -14.17
C GLN A 876 -34.76 -16.15 -14.38
N ILE A 877 -35.28 -15.93 -15.57
CA ILE A 877 -36.30 -14.90 -15.83
C ILE A 877 -37.68 -15.55 -15.72
N VAL A 878 -38.46 -15.13 -14.72
CA VAL A 878 -39.74 -15.77 -14.38
C VAL A 878 -40.87 -14.75 -14.29
N GLY A 879 -41.86 -14.88 -15.16
CA GLY A 879 -43.16 -14.18 -15.09
C GLY A 879 -44.25 -15.04 -14.43
N ASP A 880 -45.47 -14.94 -14.94
CA ASP A 880 -46.61 -15.76 -14.50
C ASP A 880 -46.72 -17.04 -15.35
N ARG A 881 -46.33 -18.18 -14.78
CA ARG A 881 -46.42 -19.49 -15.46
C ARG A 881 -47.85 -19.94 -15.75
N ALA A 882 -48.84 -19.44 -15.01
CA ALA A 882 -50.24 -19.78 -15.22
C ALA A 882 -50.88 -18.92 -16.32
N ASP A 883 -50.37 -17.70 -16.52
CA ASP A 883 -50.81 -16.78 -17.57
C ASP A 883 -49.61 -16.04 -18.20
N PRO A 884 -48.86 -16.70 -19.12
CA PRO A 884 -47.66 -16.11 -19.72
C PRO A 884 -47.92 -14.82 -20.49
N ALA A 885 -49.15 -14.63 -20.99
CA ALA A 885 -49.57 -13.42 -21.71
C ALA A 885 -49.71 -12.18 -20.79
N SER A 886 -49.73 -12.38 -19.47
CA SER A 886 -49.74 -11.28 -18.51
C SER A 886 -48.38 -10.58 -18.37
N THR A 887 -47.29 -11.22 -18.82
CA THR A 887 -45.91 -10.74 -18.69
C THR A 887 -45.23 -10.78 -20.06
N THR A 888 -45.18 -9.64 -20.75
CA THR A 888 -44.67 -9.54 -22.13
C THR A 888 -43.25 -9.00 -22.16
N LEU A 889 -42.36 -9.72 -22.84
CA LEU A 889 -41.02 -9.28 -23.26
C LEU A 889 -41.08 -8.94 -24.74
N GLU A 890 -40.72 -7.71 -25.12
CA GLU A 890 -40.81 -7.27 -26.52
C GLU A 890 -39.77 -6.22 -26.93
N THR A 891 -39.52 -6.09 -28.24
CA THR A 891 -38.58 -5.09 -28.80
C THR A 891 -39.21 -4.25 -29.93
N PRO A 892 -40.39 -3.63 -29.71
CA PRO A 892 -41.15 -2.98 -30.77
C PRO A 892 -40.36 -1.86 -31.43
N GLY A 893 -40.08 -2.01 -32.72
CA GLY A 893 -39.37 -1.00 -33.53
C GLY A 893 -37.87 -0.90 -33.29
N MET A 894 -37.28 -1.79 -32.47
CA MET A 894 -35.84 -1.78 -32.16
C MET A 894 -34.99 -2.53 -33.19
N ASN A 895 -35.60 -3.37 -34.03
CA ASN A 895 -34.93 -4.28 -34.95
C ASN A 895 -33.93 -5.23 -34.24
N MET A 896 -34.28 -5.76 -33.07
CA MET A 896 -33.43 -6.66 -32.29
C MET A 896 -34.15 -7.96 -31.94
N THR A 897 -33.38 -9.01 -31.67
CA THR A 897 -33.85 -10.20 -30.96
C THR A 897 -34.37 -9.80 -29.58
N VAL A 898 -35.47 -10.41 -29.11
CA VAL A 898 -36.01 -10.10 -27.78
C VAL A 898 -35.14 -10.66 -26.67
N VAL A 899 -34.75 -11.94 -26.76
CA VAL A 899 -33.92 -12.61 -25.74
C VAL A 899 -32.74 -13.34 -26.38
N THR A 900 -31.53 -13.04 -25.92
CA THR A 900 -30.25 -13.59 -26.38
C THR A 900 -29.59 -14.43 -25.27
N ILE A 901 -29.22 -15.68 -25.60
CA ILE A 901 -28.55 -16.64 -24.71
C ILE A 901 -27.40 -17.30 -25.48
N ALA A 902 -26.21 -16.70 -25.44
CA ALA A 902 -25.10 -17.10 -26.30
C ALA A 902 -23.72 -17.17 -25.60
N GLY A 903 -23.70 -17.14 -24.27
CA GLY A 903 -22.47 -17.11 -23.46
C GLY A 903 -22.04 -18.44 -22.86
N GLY A 904 -22.65 -19.56 -23.29
CA GLY A 904 -22.33 -20.89 -22.77
C GLY A 904 -23.14 -21.29 -21.52
N GLN A 905 -24.28 -20.65 -21.28
CA GLN A 905 -25.21 -20.99 -20.20
C GLN A 905 -25.63 -22.47 -20.23
N ASP A 906 -25.92 -23.04 -19.05
CA ASP A 906 -26.37 -24.42 -18.86
C ASP A 906 -27.88 -24.52 -18.51
N ALA A 907 -28.31 -25.73 -18.12
CA ALA A 907 -29.71 -26.05 -17.81
C ALA A 907 -30.28 -25.38 -16.56
N SER A 908 -29.45 -24.66 -15.78
CA SER A 908 -29.92 -23.80 -14.68
C SER A 908 -30.45 -22.45 -15.17
N THR A 909 -30.12 -22.04 -16.40
CA THR A 909 -30.74 -20.89 -17.06
C THR A 909 -32.18 -21.20 -17.44
N LEU A 910 -33.11 -20.36 -16.98
CA LEU A 910 -34.55 -20.58 -17.14
C LEU A 910 -35.24 -19.32 -17.66
N ILE A 911 -36.04 -19.47 -18.71
CA ILE A 911 -37.06 -18.48 -19.07
C ILE A 911 -38.42 -19.13 -18.86
N ALA A 912 -39.26 -18.56 -17.99
CA ALA A 912 -40.55 -19.15 -17.65
C ALA A 912 -41.69 -18.16 -17.48
N GLY A 913 -42.89 -18.53 -17.93
CA GLY A 913 -44.11 -17.76 -17.67
C GLY A 913 -44.15 -16.39 -18.35
N VAL A 914 -43.59 -16.27 -19.55
CA VAL A 914 -43.55 -15.01 -20.30
C VAL A 914 -44.04 -15.17 -21.73
N LEU A 915 -44.56 -14.08 -22.29
CA LEU A 915 -44.83 -13.89 -23.70
C LEU A 915 -43.66 -13.14 -24.34
N ILE A 916 -43.00 -13.74 -25.31
CA ILE A 916 -41.87 -13.17 -26.07
C ILE A 916 -42.40 -12.80 -27.46
N GLU A 917 -42.56 -11.50 -27.74
CA GLU A 917 -43.16 -11.04 -28.99
C GLU A 917 -42.57 -9.76 -29.59
N ASN A 918 -43.03 -9.43 -30.80
CA ASN A 918 -42.68 -8.23 -31.54
C ASN A 918 -41.18 -8.04 -31.83
N GLY A 919 -40.39 -9.11 -31.75
CA GLY A 919 -38.99 -9.13 -32.16
C GLY A 919 -38.83 -9.14 -33.67
N ILE A 920 -38.05 -8.20 -34.21
CA ILE A 920 -37.66 -8.16 -35.63
C ILE A 920 -36.14 -8.17 -35.69
N SER A 921 -35.52 -9.34 -35.72
CA SER A 921 -34.08 -9.42 -35.54
C SER A 921 -33.29 -8.83 -36.71
N SER A 922 -32.24 -8.06 -36.41
CA SER A 922 -31.11 -7.78 -37.33
C SER A 922 -29.82 -8.52 -36.90
N THR A 923 -29.91 -9.43 -35.93
CA THR A 923 -28.79 -10.19 -35.41
C THR A 923 -28.21 -11.08 -36.52
N PRO A 924 -26.95 -10.89 -36.94
CA PRO A 924 -26.38 -11.63 -38.06
C PRO A 924 -26.11 -13.08 -37.69
N GLU A 925 -26.43 -14.01 -38.60
CA GLU A 925 -26.07 -15.42 -38.44
C GLU A 925 -24.53 -15.59 -38.45
N PRO A 926 -23.92 -16.27 -37.47
CA PRO A 926 -22.47 -16.45 -37.47
C PRO A 926 -22.00 -17.24 -38.69
N GLY A 927 -21.17 -16.62 -39.53
CA GLY A 927 -20.69 -17.19 -40.81
C GLY A 927 -21.56 -16.86 -42.03
N PHE A 928 -22.76 -16.30 -41.84
CA PHE A 928 -23.67 -15.87 -42.91
C PHE A 928 -24.30 -14.50 -42.57
N PRO A 929 -23.52 -13.41 -42.55
CA PRO A 929 -23.95 -12.11 -42.03
C PRO A 929 -25.07 -11.43 -42.83
N ALA A 930 -25.43 -11.97 -44.00
CA ALA A 930 -26.57 -11.50 -44.80
C ALA A 930 -27.94 -11.98 -44.25
N ASN A 931 -27.94 -12.96 -43.34
CA ASN A 931 -29.14 -13.49 -42.72
C ASN A 931 -29.30 -12.95 -41.30
N SER A 932 -30.53 -12.58 -40.95
CA SER A 932 -30.91 -12.27 -39.57
C SER A 932 -31.53 -13.49 -38.86
N VAL A 933 -31.26 -13.67 -37.58
CA VAL A 933 -31.65 -14.88 -36.83
C VAL A 933 -32.34 -14.58 -35.51
N GLY A 934 -33.29 -15.45 -35.12
CA GLY A 934 -33.88 -15.47 -33.78
C GLY A 934 -34.67 -14.21 -33.48
N GLY A 935 -35.87 -14.06 -34.07
CA GLY A 935 -36.71 -12.87 -33.82
C GLY A 935 -37.09 -12.75 -32.34
N GLY A 936 -37.64 -13.81 -31.76
CA GLY A 936 -37.91 -13.89 -30.33
C GLY A 936 -36.67 -14.29 -29.53
N LEU A 937 -36.15 -15.50 -29.81
CA LEU A 937 -35.04 -16.12 -29.08
C LEU A 937 -33.84 -16.39 -30.00
N TYR A 938 -32.64 -16.01 -29.56
CA TYR A 938 -31.37 -16.43 -30.16
C TYR A 938 -30.55 -17.21 -29.13
N ILE A 939 -30.32 -18.51 -29.39
CA ILE A 939 -29.60 -19.41 -28.50
C ILE A 939 -28.46 -20.08 -29.27
N ASP A 940 -27.21 -19.83 -28.86
CA ASP A 940 -26.01 -20.36 -29.51
C ASP A 940 -25.02 -20.93 -28.48
N GLY A 941 -24.69 -22.21 -28.58
CA GLY A 941 -23.73 -22.86 -27.68
C GLY A 941 -24.16 -22.94 -26.20
N ALA A 942 -25.45 -22.79 -25.90
CA ALA A 942 -26.01 -22.79 -24.54
C ALA A 942 -27.12 -23.85 -24.38
N SER A 943 -27.47 -24.20 -23.15
CA SER A 943 -28.45 -25.26 -22.82
C SER A 943 -29.58 -24.79 -21.89
N PRO A 944 -30.26 -23.66 -22.16
CA PRO A 944 -31.30 -23.13 -21.27
C PRO A 944 -32.60 -23.95 -21.30
N VAL A 945 -33.41 -23.79 -20.26
CA VAL A 945 -34.79 -24.31 -20.19
C VAL A 945 -35.78 -23.18 -20.48
N ILE A 946 -36.63 -23.36 -21.48
CA ILE A 946 -37.73 -22.46 -21.83
C ILE A 946 -39.04 -23.16 -21.47
N GLU A 947 -39.73 -22.70 -20.44
CA GLU A 947 -40.83 -23.44 -19.84
C GLU A 947 -42.08 -22.58 -19.64
N ASP A 948 -43.27 -23.12 -19.94
CA ASP A 948 -44.54 -22.42 -19.72
C ASP A 948 -44.55 -21.01 -20.38
N CYS A 949 -43.99 -20.88 -21.59
CA CYS A 949 -43.87 -19.59 -22.30
C CYS A 949 -44.76 -19.53 -23.55
N ILE A 950 -44.93 -18.33 -24.08
CA ILE A 950 -45.47 -18.10 -25.44
C ILE A 950 -44.41 -17.35 -26.24
N VAL A 951 -43.99 -17.87 -27.40
CA VAL A 951 -43.08 -17.20 -28.33
C VAL A 951 -43.89 -16.83 -29.56
N GLY A 952 -44.31 -15.57 -29.63
CA GLY A 952 -45.40 -15.10 -30.48
C GLY A 952 -44.99 -13.99 -31.45
N THR A 953 -45.48 -14.00 -32.70
CA THR A 953 -45.47 -12.79 -33.56
C THR A 953 -44.08 -12.21 -33.86
N ASN A 954 -43.03 -13.02 -33.84
CA ASN A 954 -41.65 -12.59 -34.10
C ASN A 954 -41.22 -12.81 -35.56
N GLN A 955 -40.24 -12.04 -36.03
CA GLN A 955 -39.76 -12.03 -37.41
C GLN A 955 -38.23 -12.07 -37.51
N ALA A 956 -37.71 -12.90 -38.42
CA ALA A 956 -36.28 -12.98 -38.76
C ALA A 956 -36.08 -13.55 -40.18
N THR A 957 -34.84 -13.62 -40.69
CA THR A 957 -34.55 -14.41 -41.89
C THR A 957 -34.68 -15.91 -41.59
N ARG A 958 -34.17 -16.37 -40.44
CA ARG A 958 -34.27 -17.77 -39.97
C ARG A 958 -34.63 -17.82 -38.50
N GLY A 959 -35.51 -18.75 -38.11
CA GLY A 959 -35.92 -18.91 -36.71
C GLY A 959 -36.72 -17.71 -36.22
N GLY A 960 -37.94 -17.52 -36.73
CA GLY A 960 -38.77 -16.35 -36.44
C GLY A 960 -39.06 -16.28 -34.95
N GLY A 961 -39.59 -17.36 -34.38
CA GLY A 961 -39.74 -17.50 -32.93
C GLY A 961 -38.41 -17.74 -32.23
N ALA A 962 -37.67 -18.78 -32.63
CA ALA A 962 -36.38 -19.12 -32.03
C ALA A 962 -35.35 -19.60 -33.06
N TYR A 963 -34.09 -19.21 -32.86
CA TYR A 963 -32.93 -19.75 -33.58
C TYR A 963 -32.00 -20.44 -32.58
N LEU A 964 -31.79 -21.74 -32.79
CA LEU A 964 -30.99 -22.62 -31.93
C LEU A 964 -29.79 -23.15 -32.72
N ARG A 965 -28.59 -22.85 -32.24
CA ARG A 965 -27.34 -23.34 -32.82
C ARG A 965 -26.46 -24.00 -31.77
N PHE A 966 -25.98 -25.22 -32.07
CA PHE A 966 -25.05 -25.97 -31.21
C PHE A 966 -25.45 -26.02 -29.73
N SER A 967 -26.75 -26.07 -29.45
CA SER A 967 -27.35 -25.95 -28.12
C SER A 967 -27.98 -27.26 -27.65
N GLU A 968 -28.18 -27.40 -26.34
CA GLU A 968 -28.98 -28.49 -25.74
C GLU A 968 -30.20 -27.93 -25.00
N ALA A 969 -30.82 -26.89 -25.57
CA ALA A 969 -31.97 -26.23 -24.97
C ALA A 969 -33.18 -27.16 -24.85
N VAL A 970 -33.98 -26.95 -23.80
CA VAL A 970 -35.21 -27.70 -23.54
C VAL A 970 -36.40 -26.74 -23.56
N PHE A 971 -37.34 -26.97 -24.46
CA PHE A 971 -38.63 -26.28 -24.45
C PHE A 971 -39.67 -27.20 -23.82
N ARG A 972 -40.37 -26.72 -22.80
CA ARG A 972 -41.41 -27.49 -22.11
C ARG A 972 -42.71 -26.70 -21.98
N ARG A 973 -43.85 -27.31 -22.32
CA ARG A 973 -45.19 -26.69 -22.21
C ARG A 973 -45.25 -25.27 -22.80
N THR A 974 -44.49 -25.05 -23.87
CA THR A 974 -44.33 -23.74 -24.51
C THR A 974 -45.12 -23.69 -25.81
N VAL A 975 -45.73 -22.54 -26.08
CA VAL A 975 -46.47 -22.27 -27.32
C VAL A 975 -45.63 -21.40 -28.24
N ILE A 976 -45.32 -21.88 -29.45
CA ILE A 976 -44.60 -21.10 -30.47
C ILE A 976 -45.60 -20.76 -31.56
N GLU A 977 -45.98 -19.49 -31.69
CA GLU A 977 -47.09 -19.10 -32.55
C GLU A 977 -46.92 -17.83 -33.38
N GLY A 978 -47.53 -17.80 -34.57
CA GLY A 978 -47.65 -16.57 -35.35
C GLY A 978 -46.32 -15.95 -35.81
N ASN A 979 -45.21 -16.67 -35.70
CA ASN A 979 -43.89 -16.19 -36.09
C ASN A 979 -43.68 -16.33 -37.60
N ALA A 980 -42.86 -15.46 -38.20
CA ALA A 980 -42.64 -15.44 -39.65
C ALA A 980 -41.17 -15.33 -40.04
N THR A 981 -40.77 -16.04 -41.11
CA THR A 981 -39.40 -15.96 -41.65
C THR A 981 -39.31 -15.78 -43.16
N GLY A 982 -38.20 -15.18 -43.60
CA GLY A 982 -37.84 -15.02 -45.02
C GLY A 982 -37.17 -16.24 -45.66
N ASP A 983 -36.64 -17.18 -44.87
CA ASP A 983 -36.03 -18.44 -45.34
C ASP A 983 -36.75 -19.63 -44.69
N GLY A 984 -36.29 -20.20 -43.58
CA GLY A 984 -36.96 -21.33 -42.94
C GLY A 984 -37.11 -21.21 -41.43
N GLY A 985 -37.78 -22.19 -40.83
CA GLY A 985 -37.98 -22.24 -39.38
C GLY A 985 -38.86 -21.09 -38.88
N GLY A 986 -40.08 -21.00 -39.41
CA GLY A 986 -41.01 -19.92 -39.06
C GLY A 986 -41.20 -19.83 -37.54
N GLY A 987 -41.49 -20.96 -36.91
CA GLY A 987 -41.47 -21.10 -35.46
C GLY A 987 -40.04 -21.22 -34.93
N LEU A 988 -39.33 -22.29 -35.30
CA LEU A 988 -38.00 -22.58 -34.76
C LEU A 988 -37.04 -23.10 -35.84
N TRP A 989 -35.80 -22.59 -35.80
CA TRP A 989 -34.67 -23.11 -36.58
C TRP A 989 -33.68 -23.81 -35.64
N TRP A 990 -33.42 -25.09 -35.90
CA TRP A 990 -32.56 -25.94 -35.08
C TRP A 990 -31.39 -26.46 -35.91
N GLN A 991 -30.18 -26.02 -35.57
CA GLN A 991 -28.96 -26.34 -36.29
C GLN A 991 -27.84 -26.79 -35.35
N GLY A 992 -27.44 -28.06 -35.42
CA GLY A 992 -26.51 -28.63 -34.46
C GLY A 992 -27.11 -28.77 -33.05
N GLY A 993 -26.41 -29.49 -32.16
CA GLY A 993 -26.86 -29.73 -30.79
C GLY A 993 -28.07 -30.68 -30.68
N VAL A 994 -28.51 -30.95 -29.44
CA VAL A 994 -29.57 -31.91 -29.11
C VAL A 994 -30.67 -31.21 -28.31
N ILE A 995 -31.73 -30.79 -29.00
CA ILE A 995 -32.86 -30.07 -28.41
C ILE A 995 -33.97 -31.05 -27.99
N SER A 996 -34.64 -30.73 -26.90
CA SER A 996 -35.86 -31.42 -26.45
C SER A 996 -37.05 -30.47 -26.51
N LEU A 997 -38.12 -30.87 -27.21
CA LEU A 997 -39.42 -30.20 -27.19
C LEU A 997 -40.42 -31.10 -26.48
N GLU A 998 -40.92 -30.68 -25.32
CA GLU A 998 -41.78 -31.46 -24.42
C GLU A 998 -43.13 -30.76 -24.25
N ASP A 999 -44.23 -31.41 -24.61
CA ASP A 999 -45.60 -30.89 -24.50
C ASP A 999 -45.79 -29.50 -25.14
N CYS A 1000 -45.05 -29.22 -26.21
CA CYS A 1000 -45.06 -27.92 -26.88
C CYS A 1000 -46.13 -27.84 -27.97
N THR A 1001 -46.70 -26.64 -28.17
CA THR A 1001 -47.64 -26.37 -29.26
C THR A 1001 -47.04 -25.39 -30.25
N ILE A 1002 -46.79 -25.82 -31.48
CA ILE A 1002 -46.19 -25.02 -32.54
C ILE A 1002 -47.25 -24.76 -33.60
N ARG A 1003 -47.76 -23.52 -33.66
CA ARG A 1003 -48.93 -23.23 -34.50
C ARG A 1003 -48.91 -21.92 -35.26
N ASN A 1004 -49.53 -21.93 -36.43
CA ASN A 1004 -49.74 -20.72 -37.24
C ASN A 1004 -48.44 -19.96 -37.59
N ASN A 1005 -47.29 -20.64 -37.63
CA ASN A 1005 -46.02 -20.03 -38.02
C ASN A 1005 -45.83 -20.12 -39.55
N GLN A 1006 -45.10 -19.18 -40.13
CA GLN A 1006 -44.98 -19.00 -41.58
C GLN A 1006 -43.53 -18.90 -42.04
N ALA A 1007 -43.13 -19.70 -43.03
CA ALA A 1007 -41.81 -19.62 -43.67
C ALA A 1007 -41.92 -19.42 -45.19
N GLN A 1008 -41.14 -18.50 -45.75
CA GLN A 1008 -41.03 -18.34 -47.21
C GLN A 1008 -40.22 -19.45 -47.90
N GLY A 1009 -39.55 -20.31 -47.13
CA GLY A 1009 -38.82 -21.49 -47.56
C GLY A 1009 -39.37 -22.74 -46.87
N ASP A 1010 -38.54 -23.45 -46.11
CA ASP A 1010 -38.85 -24.76 -45.51
C ASP A 1010 -39.13 -24.68 -44.00
N GLY A 1011 -39.94 -25.59 -43.46
CA GLY A 1011 -40.10 -25.69 -42.00
C GLY A 1011 -40.92 -24.55 -41.42
N GLY A 1012 -42.20 -24.46 -41.79
CA GLY A 1012 -43.10 -23.41 -41.30
C GLY A 1012 -43.18 -23.38 -39.78
N GLY A 1013 -43.38 -24.55 -39.16
CA GLY A 1013 -43.24 -24.75 -37.72
C GLY A 1013 -41.78 -24.93 -37.33
N LEU A 1014 -41.18 -26.04 -37.75
CA LEU A 1014 -39.83 -26.46 -37.37
C LEU A 1014 -38.93 -26.70 -38.60
N HIS A 1015 -37.72 -26.14 -38.58
CA HIS A 1015 -36.64 -26.51 -39.48
C HIS A 1015 -35.50 -27.12 -38.68
N VAL A 1016 -35.22 -28.42 -38.88
CA VAL A 1016 -34.24 -29.18 -38.11
C VAL A 1016 -33.13 -29.69 -39.02
N ALA A 1017 -31.94 -29.12 -38.86
CA ALA A 1017 -30.73 -29.40 -39.63
C ALA A 1017 -29.61 -29.94 -38.71
N THR A 1018 -29.89 -31.04 -38.00
CA THR A 1018 -28.97 -31.66 -37.06
C THR A 1018 -29.18 -33.19 -36.95
N ASP A 1019 -28.27 -33.83 -36.21
CA ASP A 1019 -28.40 -35.18 -35.70
C ASP A 1019 -29.04 -35.22 -34.31
N GLY A 1020 -29.99 -36.13 -34.11
CA GLY A 1020 -30.55 -36.43 -32.79
C GLY A 1020 -31.61 -35.44 -32.27
N GLY A 1021 -31.96 -35.60 -30.99
CA GLY A 1021 -32.97 -34.84 -30.24
C GLY A 1021 -34.38 -35.44 -30.28
N SER A 1022 -35.33 -34.79 -29.59
CA SER A 1022 -36.68 -35.33 -29.38
C SER A 1022 -37.78 -34.27 -29.41
N ILE A 1023 -38.92 -34.66 -29.98
CA ILE A 1023 -40.20 -33.97 -29.88
C ILE A 1023 -41.17 -34.95 -29.21
N ALA A 1024 -41.61 -34.63 -28.00
CA ALA A 1024 -42.41 -35.50 -27.17
C ALA A 1024 -43.64 -34.77 -26.64
N GLY A 1025 -44.85 -35.27 -26.92
CA GLY A 1025 -46.08 -34.60 -26.49
C GLY A 1025 -46.39 -33.33 -27.29
N GLY A 1026 -47.66 -32.91 -27.27
CA GLY A 1026 -48.12 -31.66 -27.87
C GLY A 1026 -48.47 -31.73 -29.35
N ALA A 1027 -48.48 -30.57 -30.02
CA ALA A 1027 -49.04 -30.44 -31.37
C ALA A 1027 -48.26 -29.46 -32.27
N ILE A 1028 -48.08 -29.83 -33.53
CA ILE A 1028 -47.56 -28.98 -34.60
C ILE A 1028 -48.70 -28.74 -35.59
N THR A 1029 -49.33 -27.56 -35.58
CA THR A 1029 -50.58 -27.35 -36.31
C THR A 1029 -50.74 -26.02 -37.04
N GLY A 1030 -51.34 -26.03 -38.23
CA GLY A 1030 -51.67 -24.81 -38.96
C GLY A 1030 -50.46 -24.00 -39.44
N ASN A 1031 -49.28 -24.60 -39.49
CA ASN A 1031 -48.07 -23.92 -39.96
C ASN A 1031 -47.99 -23.92 -41.49
N PHE A 1032 -47.32 -22.92 -42.07
CA PHE A 1032 -47.21 -22.72 -43.51
C PHE A 1032 -45.75 -22.62 -43.96
N ALA A 1033 -45.40 -23.34 -45.01
CA ALA A 1033 -44.11 -23.23 -45.70
C ALA A 1033 -44.34 -23.09 -47.21
N THR A 1034 -43.57 -22.24 -47.88
CA THR A 1034 -43.70 -22.11 -49.35
C THR A 1034 -43.06 -23.30 -50.08
N ASN A 1035 -42.05 -23.94 -49.48
CA ASN A 1035 -41.35 -25.09 -50.07
C ASN A 1035 -41.81 -26.40 -49.42
N ASP A 1036 -41.04 -26.95 -48.48
CA ASP A 1036 -41.26 -28.28 -47.91
C ASP A 1036 -41.43 -28.26 -46.38
N GLY A 1037 -42.07 -29.30 -45.83
CA GLY A 1037 -42.02 -29.57 -44.38
C GLY A 1037 -42.75 -28.53 -43.54
N ALA A 1038 -43.99 -28.14 -43.90
CA ALA A 1038 -44.64 -27.00 -43.24
C ALA A 1038 -44.83 -27.19 -41.73
N GLY A 1039 -45.15 -28.38 -41.25
CA GLY A 1039 -45.06 -28.70 -39.83
C GLY A 1039 -43.61 -28.85 -39.39
N LEU A 1040 -42.90 -29.83 -39.97
CA LEU A 1040 -41.51 -30.15 -39.67
C LEU A 1040 -40.74 -30.46 -40.95
N TRP A 1041 -39.64 -29.75 -41.16
CA TRP A 1041 -38.60 -30.10 -42.12
C TRP A 1041 -37.39 -30.65 -41.37
N TRP A 1042 -36.87 -31.82 -41.77
CA TRP A 1042 -35.75 -32.48 -41.10
C TRP A 1042 -34.66 -32.96 -42.07
N ARG A 1043 -33.40 -32.74 -41.66
CA ARG A 1043 -32.20 -33.27 -42.28
C ARG A 1043 -31.15 -33.63 -41.21
N GLY A 1044 -30.88 -34.93 -41.05
CA GLY A 1044 -29.80 -35.45 -40.20
C GLY A 1044 -28.96 -36.53 -40.90
N PHE A 1045 -27.77 -36.80 -40.39
CA PHE A 1045 -26.73 -37.66 -40.99
C PHE A 1045 -26.49 -38.97 -40.21
N LEU A 1046 -26.26 -38.89 -38.89
CA LEU A 1046 -25.76 -39.96 -38.01
C LEU A 1046 -26.77 -40.49 -36.99
N GLN A 1047 -27.69 -39.66 -36.49
CA GLN A 1047 -28.68 -40.06 -35.46
C GLN A 1047 -30.11 -39.65 -35.86
N PRO A 1048 -31.13 -40.48 -35.60
CA PRO A 1048 -32.53 -40.16 -35.88
C PRO A 1048 -33.10 -39.11 -34.91
N LEU A 1049 -34.07 -38.32 -35.39
CA LEU A 1049 -34.95 -37.48 -34.57
C LEU A 1049 -36.14 -38.31 -34.06
N ASP A 1050 -36.36 -38.30 -32.75
CA ASP A 1050 -37.49 -38.98 -32.12
C ASP A 1050 -38.73 -38.09 -32.09
N ILE A 1051 -39.87 -38.63 -32.53
CA ILE A 1051 -41.17 -37.94 -32.49
C ILE A 1051 -42.15 -38.85 -31.75
N ILE A 1052 -42.53 -38.46 -30.55
CA ILE A 1052 -43.22 -39.34 -29.59
C ILE A 1052 -44.50 -38.65 -29.13
N ASP A 1053 -45.67 -39.26 -29.35
CA ASP A 1053 -46.95 -38.77 -28.84
C ASP A 1053 -47.27 -37.32 -29.30
N VAL A 1054 -47.08 -37.05 -30.59
CA VAL A 1054 -47.26 -35.70 -31.18
C VAL A 1054 -48.40 -35.71 -32.19
N GLU A 1055 -49.18 -34.63 -32.22
CA GLU A 1055 -50.17 -34.35 -33.26
C GLU A 1055 -49.62 -33.38 -34.31
N ILE A 1056 -49.53 -33.78 -35.58
CA ILE A 1056 -49.09 -32.92 -36.70
C ILE A 1056 -50.28 -32.72 -37.63
N LEU A 1057 -50.96 -31.58 -37.51
CA LEU A 1057 -52.29 -31.37 -38.10
C LEU A 1057 -52.40 -30.08 -38.93
N MET A 1058 -53.11 -30.11 -40.05
CA MET A 1058 -53.49 -28.88 -40.79
C MET A 1058 -52.32 -28.01 -41.26
N ASN A 1059 -51.11 -28.57 -41.42
CA ASN A 1059 -49.95 -27.81 -41.92
C ASN A 1059 -49.91 -27.80 -43.45
N THR A 1060 -49.51 -26.68 -44.05
CA THR A 1060 -49.57 -26.48 -45.52
C THR A 1060 -48.21 -26.08 -46.09
N ALA A 1061 -47.63 -26.97 -46.90
CA ALA A 1061 -46.43 -26.73 -47.69
C ALA A 1061 -46.78 -26.44 -49.15
N GLY A 1062 -45.95 -25.69 -49.88
CA GLY A 1062 -46.17 -25.44 -51.31
C GLY A 1062 -45.69 -26.57 -52.23
N ALA A 1063 -44.77 -27.42 -51.78
CA ALA A 1063 -44.21 -28.50 -52.58
C ALA A 1063 -44.40 -29.89 -51.95
N ASN A 1064 -43.78 -30.19 -50.80
CA ASN A 1064 -43.73 -31.56 -50.27
C ASN A 1064 -43.85 -31.63 -48.74
N GLY A 1065 -44.44 -32.71 -48.23
CA GLY A 1065 -44.43 -33.00 -46.79
C GLY A 1065 -45.08 -31.90 -45.94
N GLY A 1066 -46.35 -31.58 -46.23
CA GLY A 1066 -47.14 -30.62 -45.44
C GLY A 1066 -46.99 -30.82 -43.94
N GLY A 1067 -47.11 -32.07 -43.46
CA GLY A 1067 -46.87 -32.39 -42.06
C GLY A 1067 -45.38 -32.49 -41.78
N VAL A 1068 -44.73 -33.52 -42.34
CA VAL A 1068 -43.29 -33.74 -42.20
C VAL A 1068 -42.61 -33.94 -43.55
N PHE A 1069 -41.48 -33.28 -43.75
CA PHE A 1069 -40.54 -33.58 -44.82
C PHE A 1069 -39.17 -33.97 -44.26
N SER A 1070 -38.63 -35.11 -44.69
CA SER A 1070 -37.37 -35.69 -44.20
C SER A 1070 -36.44 -35.96 -45.39
N VAL A 1071 -35.17 -35.51 -45.32
CA VAL A 1071 -34.17 -35.68 -46.40
C VAL A 1071 -32.78 -36.07 -45.92
N ASN A 1072 -32.12 -36.95 -46.69
CA ASN A 1072 -30.68 -37.29 -46.62
C ASN A 1072 -30.13 -37.68 -45.23
N GLY A 1073 -30.46 -38.89 -44.74
CA GLY A 1073 -29.84 -39.53 -43.57
C GLY A 1073 -29.77 -41.06 -43.68
N PHE A 1074 -28.80 -41.69 -43.02
CA PHE A 1074 -28.71 -43.17 -42.92
C PHE A 1074 -29.88 -43.75 -42.11
N PHE A 1075 -30.42 -42.95 -41.19
CA PHE A 1075 -31.63 -43.18 -40.40
C PHE A 1075 -32.64 -42.04 -40.65
N GLY A 1076 -33.94 -42.35 -40.74
CA GLY A 1076 -35.02 -41.35 -40.84
C GLY A 1076 -35.58 -40.94 -39.47
N ILE A 1077 -36.63 -40.11 -39.45
CA ILE A 1077 -37.37 -39.83 -38.21
C ILE A 1077 -37.96 -41.11 -37.60
N ARG A 1078 -38.11 -41.15 -36.27
CA ARG A 1078 -38.66 -42.31 -35.54
C ARG A 1078 -39.98 -41.96 -34.85
N PRO A 1079 -41.10 -42.00 -35.57
CA PRO A 1079 -42.40 -41.74 -34.98
C PRO A 1079 -42.88 -42.88 -34.07
N SER A 1080 -43.42 -42.52 -32.92
CA SER A 1080 -44.09 -43.38 -31.95
C SER A 1080 -45.34 -42.66 -31.43
N ALA A 1081 -46.51 -43.28 -31.49
CA ALA A 1081 -47.79 -42.64 -31.13
C ALA A 1081 -48.07 -41.29 -31.85
N LEU A 1082 -47.64 -41.14 -33.10
CA LEU A 1082 -47.85 -39.96 -33.94
C LEU A 1082 -49.26 -39.94 -34.56
N VAL A 1083 -49.89 -38.76 -34.59
CA VAL A 1083 -51.09 -38.49 -35.42
C VAL A 1083 -50.73 -37.45 -36.47
N ALA A 1084 -50.77 -37.80 -37.76
CA ALA A 1084 -50.50 -36.89 -38.87
C ALA A 1084 -51.66 -36.87 -39.88
N CYS A 1085 -52.47 -35.80 -39.85
CA CYS A 1085 -53.70 -35.68 -40.62
C CYS A 1085 -53.92 -34.25 -41.14
N ASP A 1086 -54.69 -34.13 -42.23
CA ASP A 1086 -55.10 -32.86 -42.83
C ASP A 1086 -53.95 -31.92 -43.22
N ASN A 1087 -52.73 -32.44 -43.36
CA ASN A 1087 -51.61 -31.66 -43.87
C ASN A 1087 -51.55 -31.72 -45.41
N PHE A 1088 -51.21 -30.60 -46.05
CA PHE A 1088 -51.14 -30.46 -47.50
C PHE A 1088 -49.71 -30.14 -47.96
N PRO A 1089 -49.18 -30.75 -49.03
CA PRO A 1089 -49.82 -31.76 -49.89
C PRO A 1089 -49.65 -33.20 -49.41
N ASN A 1090 -48.73 -33.47 -48.47
CA ASN A 1090 -48.51 -34.82 -47.93
C ASN A 1090 -48.45 -34.79 -46.40
N GLN A 1091 -48.93 -35.85 -45.76
CA GLN A 1091 -48.80 -36.00 -44.30
C GLN A 1091 -47.33 -36.14 -43.90
N ILE A 1092 -46.61 -37.09 -44.50
CA ILE A 1092 -45.17 -37.32 -44.29
C ILE A 1092 -44.53 -37.66 -45.65
N ARG A 1093 -43.38 -37.06 -45.95
CA ARG A 1093 -42.58 -37.40 -47.13
C ARG A 1093 -41.09 -37.47 -46.80
N GLY A 1094 -40.44 -38.59 -47.11
CA GLY A 1094 -39.02 -38.84 -46.80
C GLY A 1094 -38.79 -40.18 -46.08
N PRO A 1095 -37.55 -40.52 -45.70
CA PRO A 1095 -37.28 -41.71 -44.91
C PRO A 1095 -37.76 -41.55 -43.46
N TYR A 1096 -38.42 -42.58 -42.94
CA TYR A 1096 -38.83 -42.72 -41.55
C TYR A 1096 -38.87 -44.21 -41.14
N THR A 1097 -38.65 -44.48 -39.86
CA THR A 1097 -38.77 -45.82 -39.28
C THR A 1097 -39.80 -45.78 -38.16
N ILE A 1098 -40.98 -46.35 -38.41
CA ILE A 1098 -42.02 -46.46 -37.41
C ILE A 1098 -41.54 -47.34 -36.25
N MET A 1099 -41.54 -46.79 -35.03
CA MET A 1099 -41.36 -47.60 -33.82
C MET A 1099 -42.65 -48.36 -33.50
N PRO A 1100 -42.59 -49.57 -32.91
CA PRO A 1100 -43.78 -50.32 -32.53
C PRO A 1100 -44.57 -49.57 -31.45
N ALA A 1101 -45.55 -48.78 -31.90
CA ALA A 1101 -46.51 -48.06 -31.09
C ALA A 1101 -47.93 -48.53 -31.43
N VAL A 1102 -48.85 -48.42 -30.48
CA VAL A 1102 -50.22 -48.97 -30.58
C VAL A 1102 -51.16 -48.08 -31.44
N THR A 1103 -50.75 -46.87 -31.85
CA THR A 1103 -51.67 -45.82 -32.33
C THR A 1103 -51.15 -44.87 -33.43
N ASN A 1104 -50.02 -45.14 -34.10
CA ASN A 1104 -49.54 -44.27 -35.18
C ASN A 1104 -50.61 -44.13 -36.28
N THR A 1105 -51.20 -42.93 -36.42
CA THR A 1105 -52.29 -42.66 -37.36
C THR A 1105 -51.80 -41.68 -38.41
N VAL A 1106 -51.53 -42.17 -39.62
CA VAL A 1106 -51.21 -41.34 -40.79
C VAL A 1106 -52.39 -41.42 -41.74
N CYS A 1107 -53.22 -40.40 -41.72
CA CYS A 1107 -54.44 -40.30 -42.52
C CYS A 1107 -54.15 -40.41 -44.04
N ARG A 1108 -54.85 -41.29 -44.76
CA ARG A 1108 -54.86 -41.29 -46.24
C ARG A 1108 -56.03 -40.47 -46.80
N CYS A 1109 -55.87 -40.06 -48.04
CA CYS A 1109 -56.88 -39.36 -48.82
C CYS A 1109 -57.78 -40.40 -49.54
N GLY A 1110 -59.03 -40.06 -49.86
CA GLY A 1110 -60.04 -41.00 -50.38
C GLY A 1110 -59.88 -41.50 -51.84
N ASP A 1111 -58.74 -41.31 -52.49
CA ASP A 1111 -58.45 -41.83 -53.84
C ASP A 1111 -58.02 -43.31 -53.75
N ILE A 1112 -58.99 -44.17 -54.00
CA ILE A 1112 -58.84 -45.62 -53.86
C ILE A 1112 -58.04 -46.20 -55.03
N ASN A 1113 -58.16 -45.59 -56.21
CA ASN A 1113 -57.60 -46.13 -57.44
C ASN A 1113 -56.20 -45.58 -57.78
N GLY A 1114 -55.79 -44.50 -57.09
CA GLY A 1114 -54.48 -43.89 -57.19
C GLY A 1114 -54.28 -43.07 -58.46
N ASP A 1115 -55.35 -42.54 -59.05
CA ASP A 1115 -55.29 -41.68 -60.25
C ASP A 1115 -55.15 -40.19 -59.95
N GLY A 1116 -55.17 -39.80 -58.68
CA GLY A 1116 -55.00 -38.43 -58.20
C GLY A 1116 -56.31 -37.66 -58.04
N GLU A 1117 -57.47 -38.28 -58.27
CA GLU A 1117 -58.78 -37.65 -58.07
C GLU A 1117 -59.75 -38.58 -57.34
N VAL A 1118 -60.28 -38.17 -56.18
CA VAL A 1118 -61.46 -38.82 -55.59
C VAL A 1118 -62.68 -38.44 -56.40
N ASN A 1119 -63.18 -39.38 -57.19
CA ASN A 1119 -64.33 -39.14 -58.03
C ASN A 1119 -65.32 -40.31 -58.03
N GLY A 1120 -66.23 -40.32 -59.00
CA GLY A 1120 -67.25 -41.37 -59.12
C GLY A 1120 -66.69 -42.78 -59.28
N ILE A 1121 -65.42 -42.91 -59.71
CA ILE A 1121 -64.71 -44.18 -59.84
C ILE A 1121 -64.32 -44.71 -58.45
N ASP A 1122 -63.77 -43.89 -57.58
CA ASP A 1122 -63.37 -44.27 -56.21
C ASP A 1122 -64.58 -44.60 -55.36
N LEU A 1123 -65.64 -43.79 -55.46
CA LEU A 1123 -66.91 -44.13 -54.85
C LEU A 1123 -67.48 -45.44 -55.40
N GLY A 1124 -67.31 -45.68 -56.70
CA GLY A 1124 -67.70 -46.94 -57.34
C GLY A 1124 -66.91 -48.14 -56.82
N LEU A 1125 -65.60 -47.98 -56.59
CA LEU A 1125 -64.71 -48.99 -56.03
C LEU A 1125 -65.05 -49.27 -54.57
N TYR A 1126 -65.28 -48.23 -53.76
CA TYR A 1126 -65.78 -48.37 -52.40
C TYR A 1126 -67.11 -49.13 -52.34
N LEU A 1127 -68.10 -48.75 -53.18
CA LEU A 1127 -69.41 -49.41 -53.21
C LEU A 1127 -69.32 -50.87 -53.69
N ALA A 1128 -68.31 -51.23 -54.48
CA ALA A 1128 -68.10 -52.60 -54.95
C ALA A 1128 -67.67 -53.57 -53.84
N VAL A 1129 -67.06 -53.04 -52.76
CA VAL A 1129 -66.60 -53.80 -51.59
C VAL A 1129 -67.29 -53.34 -50.28
N GLY A 1130 -68.34 -52.53 -50.39
CA GLY A 1130 -69.07 -51.98 -49.25
C GLY A 1130 -69.74 -53.06 -48.42
N GLY A 1131 -69.34 -53.16 -47.14
CA GLY A 1131 -69.87 -54.14 -46.18
C GLY A 1131 -69.11 -55.47 -46.10
N THR A 1132 -67.95 -55.61 -46.76
CA THR A 1132 -67.03 -56.74 -46.53
C THR A 1132 -66.04 -56.43 -45.39
N ALA A 1133 -65.79 -57.41 -44.52
CA ALA A 1133 -64.72 -57.31 -43.52
C ALA A 1133 -63.37 -57.56 -44.22
N CYS A 1134 -62.43 -56.63 -44.07
CA CYS A 1134 -61.06 -56.80 -44.54
C CYS A 1134 -60.37 -57.78 -43.59
N GLY A 1135 -59.80 -58.88 -44.09
CA GLY A 1135 -58.99 -59.76 -43.25
C GLY A 1135 -57.74 -59.01 -42.78
N GLU A 1136 -57.20 -59.35 -41.61
CA GLU A 1136 -56.04 -58.67 -40.97
C GLU A 1136 -54.74 -58.61 -41.83
N PHE A 1137 -54.72 -59.18 -43.04
CA PHE A 1137 -53.55 -59.22 -43.92
C PHE A 1137 -53.83 -59.01 -45.41
N GLU A 1138 -55.03 -58.56 -45.81
CA GLU A 1138 -55.26 -58.12 -47.19
C GLU A 1138 -55.35 -56.59 -47.23
N ASP A 1139 -54.50 -55.95 -48.04
CA ASP A 1139 -54.59 -54.52 -48.37
C ASP A 1139 -56.03 -54.24 -48.79
N CYS A 1140 -56.70 -53.36 -48.04
CA CYS A 1140 -58.10 -53.02 -48.24
C CYS A 1140 -58.19 -51.54 -48.61
N PRO A 1141 -58.03 -51.18 -49.89
CA PRO A 1141 -57.93 -49.78 -50.31
C PRO A 1141 -59.17 -48.93 -49.99
N ALA A 1142 -60.30 -49.58 -49.70
CA ALA A 1142 -61.56 -48.91 -49.35
C ALA A 1142 -61.75 -48.66 -47.85
N ASP A 1143 -60.87 -49.17 -46.98
CA ASP A 1143 -60.79 -48.81 -45.56
C ASP A 1143 -59.83 -47.61 -45.42
N ILE A 1144 -60.37 -46.42 -45.66
CA ILE A 1144 -59.58 -45.16 -45.72
C ILE A 1144 -59.37 -44.60 -44.31
N THR A 1145 -60.21 -45.00 -43.35
CA THR A 1145 -60.06 -44.64 -41.94
C THR A 1145 -59.11 -45.56 -41.19
N PHE A 1146 -58.71 -46.70 -41.78
CA PHE A 1146 -57.79 -47.70 -41.21
C PHE A 1146 -58.29 -48.32 -39.90
N ASP A 1147 -59.61 -48.38 -39.73
CA ASP A 1147 -60.24 -48.95 -38.54
C ASP A 1147 -60.52 -50.47 -38.68
N GLY A 1148 -60.15 -51.05 -39.82
CA GLY A 1148 -60.28 -52.46 -40.16
C GLY A 1148 -61.65 -52.84 -40.74
N VAL A 1149 -62.58 -51.89 -40.87
CA VAL A 1149 -63.95 -52.16 -41.35
C VAL A 1149 -64.44 -51.12 -42.36
N ILE A 1150 -64.84 -51.57 -43.55
CA ILE A 1150 -65.40 -50.66 -44.58
C ILE A 1150 -66.84 -50.28 -44.18
N THR A 1151 -67.01 -49.10 -43.58
CA THR A 1151 -68.29 -48.62 -43.07
C THR A 1151 -68.67 -47.27 -43.67
N GLY A 1152 -69.84 -46.75 -43.28
CA GLY A 1152 -70.28 -45.41 -43.68
C GLY A 1152 -69.34 -44.29 -43.26
N ALA A 1153 -68.40 -44.53 -42.34
CA ALA A 1153 -67.36 -43.57 -41.96
C ALA A 1153 -66.35 -43.36 -43.10
N ASP A 1154 -65.87 -44.45 -43.71
CA ASP A 1154 -64.99 -44.39 -44.89
C ASP A 1154 -65.71 -43.74 -46.08
N LEU A 1155 -67.00 -44.05 -46.26
CA LEU A 1155 -67.82 -43.36 -47.27
C LEU A 1155 -67.91 -41.86 -47.00
N GLY A 1156 -68.12 -41.47 -45.75
CA GLY A 1156 -68.13 -40.07 -45.34
C GLY A 1156 -66.84 -39.36 -45.71
N ARG A 1157 -65.70 -40.06 -45.57
CA ARG A 1157 -64.37 -39.57 -45.93
C ARG A 1157 -64.16 -39.46 -47.45
N ILE A 1158 -64.55 -40.45 -48.25
CA ILE A 1158 -64.53 -40.37 -49.73
C ILE A 1158 -65.38 -39.20 -50.23
N LEU A 1159 -66.55 -39.00 -49.65
CA LEU A 1159 -67.44 -37.90 -50.04
C LEU A 1159 -66.90 -36.53 -49.59
N GLY A 1160 -66.19 -36.49 -48.47
CA GLY A 1160 -65.51 -35.30 -47.98
C GLY A 1160 -64.29 -34.92 -48.82
N ASP A 1161 -63.55 -35.92 -49.31
CA ASP A 1161 -62.33 -35.77 -50.11
C ASP A 1161 -62.63 -35.59 -51.61
N TRP A 1162 -63.90 -35.43 -52.01
CA TRP A 1162 -64.32 -35.40 -53.42
C TRP A 1162 -63.62 -34.31 -54.23
N GLY A 1163 -62.87 -34.69 -55.26
CA GLY A 1163 -62.01 -33.81 -56.03
C GLY A 1163 -60.57 -34.29 -56.06
N PHE A 1164 -59.63 -33.38 -56.27
CA PHE A 1164 -58.22 -33.72 -56.41
C PHE A 1164 -57.60 -34.26 -55.10
N CYS A 1165 -56.89 -35.39 -55.19
CA CYS A 1165 -56.34 -36.16 -54.07
C CYS A 1165 -54.94 -36.67 -54.48
N PRO A 1166 -53.88 -35.87 -54.27
CA PRO A 1166 -52.55 -36.14 -54.83
C PRO A 1166 -51.78 -37.29 -54.19
#